data_AF-A0A0V1BXV0-F1
#
_entry.id   AF-A0A0V1BXV0-F1
#
_cell.length_a   1.000
_cell.length_b   1.000
_cell.length_c   1.000
_cell.angle_alpha   90.00
_cell.angle_beta   90.00
_cell.angle_gamma   90.00
#
_symmetry.space_group_name_H-M   'P 1'
#
loop_
_entity.id
_entity.type
_entity.pdbx_description
1 polymer ?
#
loop_
_entity_poly.entity_id
_entity_poly.type
_entity_poly.pdbx_seq_one_letter_code
_entity_poly.pdbx_strand_id
1 'polypeptide(L)'
;MGVDIKRAESVALQNCYFPMNVFTVVRQPFHICILLSILWKCYSTNNLIPEDALKAEDLLYPSAKSLPVDVNFVLQLAEQMTSINGSVCAELYDQSLKHLFGHDVEKASLFKAFFSSFVVTSTLDNVTLEHWKMMERDFQCKMIKLKYDNHTTPTQYCTYSITSNEENSLEDGIMYGFCLPSECTNADIIEIVKGLESYRSLNGSVENRDLICVPGYQPIQWWKFWSVHAALACIGVLTIAVIFGTIADVGKCTTQKQFLRHFSILQNFRRLWYLSNNQANSITCIHGIKVITMSMIMLTHLICFLQSMINNIDELRKDYKASFFAQFLYNGTYRVATFFVISGALFSYSLLSRAKKRRRSDCSTFQDGTIAFSSRRQSMNITFCLLSILNRYLRLLPVYFFTIILVVGFLPHFSDFPSWYVVDPLRQCQGEWWKNLLYINNLQHKQLCMTWTWYLASDFQLFLFHFPLVLLLISWPKLANIVMVVFLIASCLIKAILVNTYDYPPSLMLMIPIPGYNPDFASYTFDIYMRPYGWWGSYLVGLYFGYILSEWKRICTRKLYYNLAIIAGVLLNFSCICGIYWNVNGLKSQVYDMLYAGVSPVIWGLGWVLIIGACHSKQDNWLNRILSHPFWVPLSNLTYSCYLIHCIVIFAVIEPYARMNNNLPFLPTYSHLETCSLYLLSFALSYFCAAILFLLVEAPADSIRTQLFRRLIGGNSRSEQFNDKNATSAETVPLPDGVLHVKPENVALQTDQS
;
A
#
# COMPACT_ATOMS: atom_id res chain seq x y z
N MET A 1 9.29 70.23 -6.42
CA MET A 1 10.19 71.09 -5.63
C MET A 1 10.25 70.54 -4.22
N GLY A 2 11.46 70.25 -3.72
CA GLY A 2 11.77 70.39 -2.29
C GLY A 2 11.55 69.18 -1.36
N VAL A 3 12.60 68.37 -1.21
CA VAL A 3 13.29 68.08 0.07
C VAL A 3 12.47 67.48 1.24
N ASP A 4 12.68 66.18 1.44
CA ASP A 4 13.46 65.56 2.54
C ASP A 4 13.10 65.74 4.04
N ILE A 5 13.11 64.57 4.70
CA ILE A 5 13.68 64.23 6.02
C ILE A 5 12.80 64.33 7.28
N LYS A 6 12.41 63.11 7.72
CA LYS A 6 12.50 62.54 9.08
C LYS A 6 12.15 63.44 10.27
N ARG A 7 10.93 63.25 10.77
CA ARG A 7 10.58 63.05 12.20
C ARG A 7 9.05 62.86 12.22
N ALA A 8 8.45 61.85 12.81
CA ALA A 8 8.94 60.90 13.78
C ALA A 8 8.21 59.58 13.55
N GLU A 9 9.01 58.52 13.46
CA GLU A 9 8.60 57.14 13.69
C GLU A 9 8.04 57.02 15.10
N SER A 10 6.72 56.94 15.24
CA SER A 10 6.05 56.05 16.18
C SER A 10 4.55 56.29 16.06
N VAL A 11 3.81 55.18 15.91
CA VAL A 11 2.34 55.06 15.98
C VAL A 11 1.60 55.16 14.64
N ALA A 12 0.94 54.04 14.33
CA ALA A 12 -0.11 53.79 13.34
C ALA A 12 0.32 53.53 11.88
N LEU A 13 0.22 52.26 11.47
CA LEU A 13 -0.53 51.79 10.29
C LEU A 13 -0.22 50.28 10.12
N GLN A 14 -1.11 49.36 9.77
CA GLN A 14 -2.57 49.23 9.79
C GLN A 14 -2.87 47.89 9.10
N ASN A 15 -3.90 47.20 9.56
CA ASN A 15 -4.90 46.42 8.81
C ASN A 15 -4.60 45.94 7.39
N CYS A 16 -4.85 44.62 7.23
CA CYS A 16 -5.62 44.00 6.14
C CYS A 16 -5.93 44.86 4.91
N TYR A 17 -5.34 44.54 3.77
CA TYR A 17 -6.04 44.60 2.48
C TYR A 17 -5.44 43.57 1.51
N PHE A 18 -6.28 42.63 1.07
CA PHE A 18 -6.11 41.90 -0.19
C PHE A 18 -6.14 42.89 -1.36
N PRO A 19 -5.45 42.59 -2.46
CA PRO A 19 -6.23 42.37 -3.68
C PRO A 19 -5.74 41.21 -4.56
N MET A 20 -6.70 40.70 -5.33
CA MET A 20 -6.48 39.88 -6.52
C MET A 20 -5.49 40.53 -7.49
N ASN A 21 -4.63 39.71 -8.10
CA ASN A 21 -4.47 39.71 -9.55
C ASN A 21 -4.02 38.33 -10.03
N VAL A 22 -4.89 37.74 -10.85
CA VAL A 22 -4.73 36.47 -11.55
C VAL A 22 -4.09 36.77 -12.91
N PHE A 23 -3.26 35.83 -13.37
CA PHE A 23 -2.58 35.70 -14.67
C PHE A 23 -1.11 36.12 -14.75
N THR A 24 -0.35 35.21 -15.37
CA THR A 24 1.05 35.25 -15.82
C THR A 24 2.14 35.13 -14.73
N VAL A 25 2.65 33.91 -14.52
CA VAL A 25 4.00 33.50 -14.98
C VAL A 25 4.11 31.98 -14.89
N VAL A 26 4.26 31.35 -16.06
CA VAL A 26 4.77 30.00 -16.25
C VAL A 26 6.26 29.99 -15.91
N ARG A 27 6.67 29.32 -14.81
CA ARG A 27 7.94 28.56 -14.69
C ARG A 27 8.18 28.03 -13.26
N GLN A 28 8.34 26.71 -13.19
CA GLN A 28 8.97 25.89 -12.13
C GLN A 28 8.17 25.52 -10.85
N PRO A 29 8.04 24.22 -10.51
CA PRO A 29 7.25 23.72 -9.36
C PRO A 29 8.04 23.58 -8.03
N PHE A 30 9.28 24.08 -7.95
CA PHE A 30 10.17 23.82 -6.80
C PHE A 30 9.98 24.75 -5.59
N HIS A 31 9.30 25.90 -5.75
CA HIS A 31 9.25 26.92 -4.69
C HIS A 31 8.07 26.81 -3.72
N ILE A 32 7.03 26.02 -4.02
CA ILE A 32 5.84 25.89 -3.15
C ILE A 32 6.15 25.06 -1.89
N CYS A 33 7.02 24.05 -1.98
CA CYS A 33 7.41 23.25 -0.80
C CYS A 33 8.29 24.02 0.18
N ILE A 34 9.11 24.95 -0.31
CA ILE A 34 9.99 25.78 0.53
C ILE A 34 9.18 26.91 1.19
N LEU A 35 8.24 27.52 0.47
CA LEU A 35 7.32 28.53 1.02
C LEU A 35 6.42 27.95 2.12
N LEU A 36 5.91 26.74 1.97
CA LEU A 36 5.12 26.06 3.02
C LEU A 36 5.97 25.67 4.23
N SER A 37 7.23 25.28 4.01
CA SER A 37 8.17 24.98 5.10
C SER A 37 8.59 26.23 5.89
N ILE A 38 8.74 27.37 5.21
CA ILE A 38 9.07 28.67 5.83
C ILE A 38 7.85 29.26 6.56
N LEU A 39 6.65 29.16 5.98
CA LEU A 39 5.41 29.59 6.62
C LEU A 39 5.08 28.75 7.87
N TRP A 40 5.36 27.44 7.85
CA TRP A 40 5.22 26.56 9.01
C TRP A 40 6.23 26.89 10.12
N LYS A 41 7.48 27.20 9.76
CA LYS A 41 8.52 27.57 10.72
C LYS A 41 8.27 28.95 11.36
N CYS A 42 7.63 29.88 10.63
CA CYS A 42 7.16 31.15 11.18
C CYS A 42 5.92 31.01 12.09
N TYR A 43 5.03 30.03 11.83
CA TYR A 43 3.88 29.76 12.70
C TYR A 43 4.29 29.10 14.03
N SER A 44 5.35 28.27 14.02
CA SER A 44 5.84 27.56 15.19
C SER A 44 6.55 28.42 16.24
N THR A 45 6.96 29.66 15.92
CA THR A 45 7.81 30.47 16.81
C THR A 45 7.09 31.60 17.55
N ASN A 46 5.81 31.86 17.29
CA ASN A 46 5.08 32.94 17.95
C ASN A 46 3.72 32.44 18.47
N ASN A 47 3.68 31.97 19.71
CA ASN A 47 2.48 32.07 20.54
C ASN A 47 2.91 32.27 22.00
N LEU A 48 2.82 33.52 22.44
CA LEU A 48 2.67 33.89 23.84
C LEU A 48 1.25 33.45 24.25
N ILE A 49 1.17 32.62 25.29
CA ILE A 49 -0.06 32.04 25.84
C ILE A 49 -0.88 33.16 26.52
N PRO A 50 -2.16 33.39 26.16
CA PRO A 50 -3.07 34.23 26.93
C PRO A 50 -3.59 33.48 28.18
N GLU A 51 -3.79 34.20 29.29
CA GLU A 51 -4.18 33.70 30.62
C GLU A 51 -5.54 32.96 30.72
N ASP A 52 -6.30 32.81 29.63
CA ASP A 52 -7.54 32.03 29.60
C ASP A 52 -7.32 30.50 29.43
N ALA A 53 -6.06 30.04 29.40
CA ALA A 53 -5.66 28.64 29.20
C ALA A 53 -6.03 27.69 30.36
N LEU A 54 -6.30 28.20 31.56
CA LEU A 54 -6.59 27.37 32.75
C LEU A 54 -7.89 26.57 32.66
N LYS A 55 -8.84 26.90 31.77
CA LYS A 55 -10.06 26.10 31.55
C LYS A 55 -9.94 25.10 30.40
N ALA A 56 -8.90 25.22 29.56
CA ALA A 56 -8.61 24.26 28.49
C ALA A 56 -7.75 23.09 28.99
N GLU A 57 -6.98 23.30 30.05
CA GLU A 57 -6.17 22.25 30.69
C GLU A 57 -7.02 21.13 31.29
N ASP A 58 -8.18 21.41 31.88
CA ASP A 58 -9.08 20.36 32.40
C ASP A 58 -9.71 19.47 31.30
N LEU A 59 -9.71 19.94 30.04
CA LEU A 59 -10.16 19.16 28.87
C LEU A 59 -9.02 18.35 28.23
N LEU A 60 -7.76 18.77 28.42
CA LEU A 60 -6.54 18.09 27.96
C LEU A 60 -6.00 17.09 28.98
N TYR A 61 -6.31 17.28 30.28
CA TYR A 61 -5.85 16.47 31.39
C TYR A 61 -7.05 15.98 32.22
N PRO A 62 -7.65 14.83 31.86
CA PRO A 62 -8.76 14.30 32.63
C PRO A 62 -8.24 13.83 34.01
N SER A 63 -9.04 14.02 35.07
CA SER A 63 -8.58 13.82 36.45
C SER A 63 -8.04 12.41 36.71
N ALA A 64 -7.16 12.23 37.70
CA ALA A 64 -6.56 10.93 38.01
C ALA A 64 -7.57 9.79 38.26
N LYS A 65 -8.83 10.11 38.60
CA LYS A 65 -9.94 9.15 38.75
C LYS A 65 -10.51 8.63 37.42
N SER A 66 -10.17 9.25 36.30
CA SER A 66 -10.61 8.89 34.95
C SER A 66 -9.56 8.08 34.15
N LEU A 67 -8.43 7.75 34.80
CA LEU A 67 -7.33 7.01 34.18
C LEU A 67 -7.64 5.51 34.09
N PRO A 68 -7.38 4.85 32.95
CA PRO A 68 -7.26 3.39 32.85
C PRO A 68 -5.86 2.92 33.28
N VAL A 69 -5.26 3.59 34.28
CA VAL A 69 -3.97 3.20 34.86
C VAL A 69 -4.29 2.60 36.22
N ASP A 70 -3.97 1.32 36.39
CA ASP A 70 -4.06 0.70 37.71
C ASP A 70 -2.92 1.26 38.57
N VAL A 71 -3.23 2.35 39.28
CA VAL A 71 -2.28 3.04 40.16
C VAL A 71 -1.71 2.08 41.20
N ASN A 72 -2.51 1.13 41.68
CA ASN A 72 -2.05 0.14 42.65
C ASN A 72 -1.04 -0.83 42.01
N PHE A 73 -1.27 -1.26 40.77
CA PHE A 73 -0.30 -2.05 40.02
C PHE A 73 1.02 -1.29 39.79
N VAL A 74 0.94 -0.01 39.44
CA VAL A 74 2.12 0.85 39.25
C VAL A 74 2.91 1.02 40.55
N LEU A 75 2.21 1.28 41.66
CA LEU A 75 2.83 1.40 42.97
C LEU A 75 3.48 0.09 43.41
N GLN A 76 2.83 -1.05 43.15
CA GLN A 76 3.40 -2.36 43.45
C GLN A 76 4.59 -2.70 42.55
N LEU A 77 4.54 -2.36 41.25
CA LEU A 77 5.69 -2.48 40.36
C LEU A 77 6.87 -1.66 40.88
N ALA A 78 6.63 -0.44 41.35
CA ALA A 78 7.66 0.41 41.94
C ALA A 78 8.21 -0.15 43.26
N GLU A 79 7.34 -0.70 44.11
CA GLU A 79 7.75 -1.39 45.35
C GLU A 79 8.61 -2.62 45.06
N GLN A 80 8.23 -3.44 44.08
CA GLN A 80 9.04 -4.59 43.67
C GLN A 80 10.38 -4.15 43.07
N MET A 81 10.39 -3.12 42.23
CA MET A 81 11.64 -2.58 41.65
C MET A 81 12.60 -2.07 42.71
N THR A 82 12.10 -1.40 43.75
CA THR A 82 12.92 -0.91 44.87
C THR A 82 13.40 -2.02 45.81
N SER A 83 12.77 -3.20 45.78
CA SER A 83 13.19 -4.37 46.57
C SER A 83 14.40 -5.12 45.98
N ILE A 84 14.68 -4.94 44.67
CA ILE A 84 15.80 -5.60 43.96
C ILE A 84 17.11 -4.86 44.27
N ASN A 85 17.71 -5.18 45.42
CA ASN A 85 18.95 -4.57 45.88
C ASN A 85 20.14 -4.87 44.94
N GLY A 86 20.80 -3.82 44.45
CA GLY A 86 22.04 -3.91 43.67
C GLY A 86 21.88 -4.14 42.17
N SER A 87 20.64 -4.12 41.64
CA SER A 87 20.44 -4.15 40.18
C SER A 87 20.56 -2.75 39.57
N VAL A 88 21.29 -2.65 38.45
CA VAL A 88 21.38 -1.42 37.63
C VAL A 88 20.00 -1.00 37.14
N CYS A 89 19.13 -1.98 36.89
CA CYS A 89 17.73 -1.79 36.51
C CYS A 89 16.93 -0.97 37.54
N ALA A 90 16.97 -1.38 38.81
CA ALA A 90 16.23 -0.74 39.90
C ALA A 90 16.70 0.71 40.13
N GLU A 91 18.02 0.93 40.11
CA GLU A 91 18.60 2.26 40.30
C GLU A 91 18.22 3.22 39.17
N LEU A 92 18.33 2.78 37.91
CA LEU A 92 17.91 3.57 36.75
C LEU A 92 16.42 3.88 36.76
N TYR A 93 15.59 2.92 37.20
CA TYR A 93 14.16 3.12 37.30
C TYR A 93 13.78 4.11 38.40
N ASP A 94 14.35 4.00 39.59
CA ASP A 94 14.14 4.93 40.71
C ASP A 94 14.61 6.35 40.36
N GLN A 95 15.74 6.49 39.68
CA GLN A 95 16.22 7.79 39.21
C GLN A 95 15.35 8.37 38.09
N SER A 96 14.83 7.51 37.21
CA SER A 96 13.86 7.93 36.19
C SER A 96 12.59 8.43 36.86
N LEU A 97 12.08 7.72 37.86
CA LEU A 97 10.98 8.17 38.73
C LEU A 97 11.30 9.54 39.34
N LYS A 98 12.46 9.72 39.98
CA LYS A 98 12.85 11.01 40.60
C LYS A 98 12.97 12.15 39.57
N HIS A 99 13.48 11.87 38.38
CA HIS A 99 13.56 12.86 37.29
C HIS A 99 12.17 13.26 36.76
N LEU A 100 11.25 12.28 36.72
CA LEU A 100 9.87 12.43 36.27
C LEU A 100 8.97 13.11 37.33
N PHE A 101 9.15 12.83 38.62
CA PHE A 101 8.31 13.30 39.74
C PHE A 101 8.94 14.41 40.59
N GLY A 102 10.14 14.85 40.28
CA GLY A 102 10.77 15.98 40.96
C GLY A 102 10.00 17.30 40.71
N HIS A 103 9.61 17.95 41.81
CA HIS A 103 9.04 19.30 42.02
C HIS A 103 7.93 19.87 41.11
N ASP A 104 7.54 19.22 40.01
CA ASP A 104 6.59 19.78 39.05
C ASP A 104 5.42 18.85 38.74
N VAL A 105 4.21 19.29 39.08
CA VAL A 105 2.96 18.52 38.93
C VAL A 105 2.49 18.47 37.47
N GLU A 106 3.01 19.34 36.59
CA GLU A 106 2.78 19.33 35.13
C GLU A 106 3.32 18.05 34.44
N LYS A 107 4.23 17.31 35.09
CA LYS A 107 4.81 16.07 34.54
C LYS A 107 3.92 14.81 34.66
N ALA A 108 2.69 14.94 35.14
CA ALA A 108 1.70 13.85 35.17
C ALA A 108 1.48 13.19 33.78
N SER A 109 1.73 13.93 32.70
CA SER A 109 1.74 13.43 31.33
C SER A 109 2.87 12.44 31.03
N LEU A 110 4.08 12.65 31.57
CA LEU A 110 5.18 11.68 31.45
C LEU A 110 4.95 10.45 32.34
N PHE A 111 4.29 10.60 33.50
CA PHE A 111 3.81 9.45 34.29
C PHE A 111 2.91 8.55 33.43
N LYS A 112 1.96 9.14 32.70
CA LYS A 112 1.06 8.42 31.79
C LYS A 112 1.79 7.67 30.67
N ALA A 113 2.89 8.22 30.15
CA ALA A 113 3.68 7.57 29.09
C ALA A 113 4.62 6.48 29.62
N PHE A 114 5.18 6.65 30.83
CA PHE A 114 6.15 5.72 31.42
C PHE A 114 5.48 4.57 32.21
N PHE A 115 4.33 4.84 32.83
CA PHE A 115 3.61 3.93 33.74
C PHE A 115 2.22 3.53 33.27
N SER A 116 1.91 3.65 31.97
CA SER A 116 0.70 3.02 31.43
C SER A 116 0.86 1.51 31.46
N SER A 117 0.70 0.91 32.63
CA SER A 117 0.46 -0.52 32.76
C SER A 117 -0.85 -0.83 32.07
N PHE A 118 -0.78 -1.36 30.86
CA PHE A 118 -1.98 -1.77 30.16
C PHE A 118 -2.35 -3.17 30.62
N VAL A 119 -3.59 -3.36 31.07
CA VAL A 119 -4.15 -4.66 31.42
C VAL A 119 -5.14 -5.03 30.32
N VAL A 120 -4.73 -5.90 29.40
CA VAL A 120 -5.65 -6.56 28.48
C VAL A 120 -6.32 -7.67 29.28
N THR A 121 -7.61 -7.57 29.57
CA THR A 121 -8.31 -8.52 30.46
C THR A 121 -8.80 -9.78 29.75
N SER A 122 -8.88 -9.77 28.42
CA SER A 122 -9.34 -10.95 27.66
C SER A 122 -8.63 -11.09 26.31
N THR A 123 -8.71 -12.29 25.73
CA THR A 123 -8.32 -12.55 24.34
C THR A 123 -9.13 -11.71 23.36
N LEU A 124 -10.38 -11.35 23.71
CA LEU A 124 -11.22 -10.41 22.96
C LEU A 124 -10.58 -9.02 22.93
N ASP A 125 -10.07 -8.55 24.07
CA ASP A 125 -9.46 -7.23 24.23
C ASP A 125 -8.12 -7.12 23.49
N ASN A 126 -7.38 -8.24 23.38
CA ASN A 126 -6.17 -8.33 22.57
C ASN A 126 -6.44 -8.13 21.07
N VAL A 127 -7.70 -8.17 20.64
CA VAL A 127 -8.08 -7.93 19.24
C VAL A 127 -9.02 -6.72 19.08
N THR A 128 -9.21 -5.91 20.14
CA THR A 128 -10.05 -4.71 20.12
C THR A 128 -9.25 -3.40 20.15
N LEU A 129 -9.93 -2.28 20.40
CA LEU A 129 -9.33 -0.96 20.64
C LEU A 129 -8.12 -1.00 21.56
N GLU A 130 -8.21 -1.83 22.58
CA GLU A 130 -7.21 -1.94 23.62
C GLU A 130 -5.88 -2.48 23.07
N HIS A 131 -5.92 -3.30 22.00
CA HIS A 131 -4.72 -3.71 21.25
C HIS A 131 -4.00 -2.54 20.59
N TRP A 132 -4.74 -1.65 19.91
CA TRP A 132 -4.16 -0.51 19.22
C TRP A 132 -3.60 0.52 20.21
N LYS A 133 -4.29 0.74 21.34
CA LYS A 133 -3.78 1.54 22.46
C LYS A 133 -2.55 0.91 23.09
N MET A 134 -2.52 -0.42 23.28
CA MET A 134 -1.34 -1.13 23.79
C MET A 134 -0.15 -0.92 22.86
N MET A 135 -0.33 -1.06 21.55
CA MET A 135 0.72 -0.79 20.58
C MET A 135 1.18 0.66 20.60
N GLU A 136 0.26 1.61 20.66
CA GLU A 136 0.55 3.04 20.85
C GLU A 136 1.47 3.26 22.07
N ARG A 137 1.20 2.58 23.19
CA ARG A 137 2.03 2.64 24.41
C ARG A 137 3.38 1.95 24.25
N ASP A 138 3.43 0.80 23.58
CA ASP A 138 4.69 0.14 23.22
C ASP A 138 5.61 1.09 22.43
N PHE A 139 5.04 1.77 21.43
CA PHE A 139 5.74 2.78 20.66
C PHE A 139 6.24 3.94 21.53
N GLN A 140 5.37 4.51 22.37
CA GLN A 140 5.75 5.59 23.29
C GLN A 140 6.88 5.18 24.23
N CYS A 141 6.76 4.01 24.87
CA CYS A 141 7.78 3.47 25.77
C CYS A 141 9.12 3.44 25.07
N LYS A 142 9.23 2.76 23.93
CA LYS A 142 10.49 2.54 23.22
C LYS A 142 11.09 3.78 22.56
N MET A 143 10.33 4.88 22.42
CA MET A 143 10.86 6.18 21.99
C MET A 143 11.56 6.94 23.12
N ILE A 144 11.33 6.57 24.39
CA ILE A 144 11.94 7.22 25.55
C ILE A 144 13.41 6.84 25.64
N LYS A 145 14.27 7.84 25.82
CA LYS A 145 15.69 7.67 26.14
C LYS A 145 15.95 8.25 27.51
N LEU A 146 16.37 7.40 28.43
CA LEU A 146 16.78 7.80 29.77
C LEU A 146 18.19 8.38 29.69
N LYS A 147 18.45 9.47 30.42
CA LYS A 147 19.79 10.09 30.52
C LYS A 147 20.30 9.92 31.94
N TYR A 148 21.46 9.27 32.08
CA TYR A 148 22.13 9.04 33.34
C TYR A 148 23.62 9.38 33.21
N ASP A 149 24.15 10.33 33.99
CA ASP A 149 25.58 10.68 34.07
C ASP A 149 26.33 10.64 32.71
N ASN A 150 25.80 11.37 31.71
CA ASN A 150 26.24 11.44 30.30
C ASN A 150 26.00 10.20 29.41
N HIS A 151 25.49 9.10 29.95
CA HIS A 151 25.04 7.94 29.20
C HIS A 151 23.54 8.03 28.90
N THR A 152 23.16 7.82 27.64
CA THR A 152 21.75 7.69 27.23
C THR A 152 21.41 6.23 27.07
N THR A 153 20.46 5.72 27.85
CA THR A 153 20.03 4.33 27.83
C THR A 153 18.60 4.27 27.28
N PRO A 154 18.33 3.46 26.24
CA PRO A 154 16.97 3.31 25.73
C PRO A 154 16.16 2.43 26.69
N THR A 155 14.84 2.51 26.55
CA THR A 155 13.89 1.67 27.27
C THR A 155 13.55 0.40 26.49
N GLN A 156 12.89 -0.54 27.15
CA GLN A 156 12.32 -1.75 26.59
C GLN A 156 10.88 -1.91 27.08
N TYR A 157 10.00 -2.38 26.20
CA TYR A 157 8.62 -2.67 26.56
C TYR A 157 8.47 -4.17 26.83
N CYS A 158 8.00 -4.50 28.02
CA CYS A 158 7.78 -5.87 28.47
C CYS A 158 6.29 -6.14 28.55
N THR A 159 5.87 -7.25 27.94
CA THR A 159 4.52 -7.79 28.03
C THR A 159 4.58 -9.09 28.81
N TYR A 160 3.71 -9.23 29.80
CA TYR A 160 3.56 -10.41 30.63
C TYR A 160 2.13 -10.92 30.47
N SER A 161 1.98 -12.12 29.92
CA SER A 161 0.68 -12.74 29.68
C SER A 161 0.51 -14.03 30.48
N ILE A 162 -0.69 -14.19 31.03
CA ILE A 162 -1.12 -15.33 31.83
C ILE A 162 -2.21 -16.03 31.01
N THR A 163 -2.04 -17.32 30.67
CA THR A 163 -3.03 -18.07 29.86
C THR A 163 -3.42 -19.40 30.51
N SER A 164 -4.70 -19.77 30.38
CA SER A 164 -5.29 -21.05 30.80
C SER A 164 -5.36 -22.01 29.61
N ASN A 165 -5.11 -23.31 29.83
CA ASN A 165 -5.01 -24.34 28.77
C ASN A 165 -6.33 -25.05 28.42
N GLU A 166 -7.51 -24.61 28.88
CA GLU A 166 -8.75 -25.28 28.52
C GLU A 166 -9.14 -24.99 27.05
N GLU A 167 -8.94 -26.00 26.19
CA GLU A 167 -9.07 -25.95 24.71
C GLU A 167 -10.45 -25.55 24.14
N ASN A 168 -11.47 -25.25 24.96
CA ASN A 168 -12.85 -25.03 24.48
C ASN A 168 -13.55 -23.77 24.98
N SER A 169 -12.87 -22.87 25.67
CA SER A 169 -13.42 -21.57 26.07
C SER A 169 -12.49 -20.45 25.58
N LEU A 170 -13.08 -19.40 24.98
CA LEU A 170 -12.42 -18.11 24.74
C LEU A 170 -12.16 -17.39 26.09
N GLU A 171 -11.50 -18.04 27.04
CA GLU A 171 -11.36 -17.56 28.42
C GLU A 171 -10.05 -16.78 28.66
N ASP A 172 -10.23 -15.48 28.92
CA ASP A 172 -9.57 -14.61 29.91
C ASP A 172 -8.09 -14.89 30.24
N GLY A 173 -7.23 -14.64 29.26
CA GLY A 173 -5.83 -14.35 29.53
C GLY A 173 -5.63 -12.87 29.87
N ILE A 174 -4.96 -12.58 30.99
CA ILE A 174 -4.60 -11.20 31.36
C ILE A 174 -3.20 -10.91 30.82
N MET A 175 -3.05 -9.83 30.05
CA MET A 175 -1.75 -9.32 29.61
C MET A 175 -1.44 -7.97 30.25
N TYR A 176 -0.32 -7.90 30.96
CA TYR A 176 0.24 -6.67 31.52
C TYR A 176 1.37 -6.17 30.62
N GLY A 177 1.35 -4.89 30.24
CA GLY A 177 2.44 -4.26 29.51
C GLY A 177 3.10 -3.15 30.34
N PHE A 178 4.42 -3.16 30.52
CA PHE A 178 5.16 -2.16 31.30
C PHE A 178 6.50 -1.79 30.65
N CYS A 179 6.97 -0.58 30.91
CA CYS A 179 8.20 -0.01 30.34
C CYS A 179 9.35 -0.10 31.35
N LEU A 180 10.51 -0.63 30.93
CA LEU A 180 11.71 -0.76 31.76
C LEU A 180 12.95 -0.19 31.06
N PRO A 181 14.02 0.17 31.78
CA PRO A 181 15.34 0.37 31.17
C PRO A 181 15.80 -0.87 30.39
N SER A 182 16.45 -0.67 29.24
CA SER A 182 16.97 -1.80 28.43
C SER A 182 18.09 -2.60 29.09
N GLU A 183 18.71 -2.05 30.14
CA GLU A 183 19.75 -2.73 30.94
C GLU A 183 19.18 -3.74 31.93
N CYS A 184 17.87 -3.78 32.12
CA CYS A 184 17.23 -4.80 32.95
C CYS A 184 17.46 -6.20 32.36
N THR A 185 18.06 -7.07 33.16
CA THR A 185 18.35 -8.45 32.79
C THR A 185 17.11 -9.32 32.91
N ASN A 186 17.10 -10.48 32.24
CA ASN A 186 16.01 -11.45 32.39
C ASN A 186 15.79 -11.88 33.86
N ALA A 187 16.85 -11.88 34.68
CA ALA A 187 16.74 -12.20 36.10
C ALA A 187 15.94 -11.14 36.87
N ASP A 188 16.25 -9.85 36.65
CA ASP A 188 15.52 -8.73 37.24
C ASP A 188 14.03 -8.80 36.88
N ILE A 189 13.73 -9.11 35.61
CA ILE A 189 12.35 -9.14 35.11
C ILE A 189 11.56 -10.32 35.70
N ILE A 190 12.18 -11.49 35.87
CA ILE A 190 11.55 -12.64 36.53
C ILE A 190 11.24 -12.33 38.00
N GLU A 191 12.11 -11.59 38.69
CA GLU A 191 11.90 -11.19 40.09
C GLU A 191 10.74 -10.19 40.22
N ILE A 192 10.69 -9.18 39.33
CA ILE A 192 9.56 -8.24 39.22
C ILE A 192 8.24 -9.01 39.03
N VAL A 193 8.21 -9.95 38.09
CA VAL A 193 7.00 -10.74 37.78
C VAL A 193 6.54 -11.56 38.97
N LYS A 194 7.45 -12.25 39.68
CA LYS A 194 7.12 -13.00 40.90
C LYS A 194 6.51 -12.11 41.99
N GLY A 195 7.01 -10.87 42.12
CA GLY A 195 6.46 -9.88 43.03
C GLY A 195 5.03 -9.43 42.64
N LEU A 196 4.78 -9.28 41.35
CA LEU A 196 3.46 -8.92 40.80
C LEU A 196 2.43 -10.06 40.88
N GLU A 197 2.85 -11.31 40.91
CA GLU A 197 1.97 -12.47 41.10
C GLU A 197 1.23 -12.45 42.44
N SER A 198 1.78 -11.76 43.45
CA SER A 198 1.11 -11.55 44.74
C SER A 198 -0.07 -10.57 44.68
N TYR A 199 -0.16 -9.74 43.64
CA TYR A 199 -1.18 -8.68 43.50
C TYR A 199 -2.57 -9.23 43.17
N ARG A 200 -2.65 -10.35 42.44
CA ARG A 200 -3.90 -11.07 42.16
C ARG A 200 -3.73 -12.52 42.53
N SER A 201 -4.40 -12.94 43.60
CA SER A 201 -4.57 -14.35 43.95
C SER A 201 -5.34 -15.10 42.85
N LEU A 202 -4.68 -15.44 41.76
CA LEU A 202 -5.21 -16.34 40.76
C LEU A 202 -5.15 -17.75 41.36
N ASN A 203 -6.25 -18.15 42.02
CA ASN A 203 -6.43 -19.45 42.68
C ASN A 203 -6.53 -20.65 41.70
N GLY A 204 -5.91 -20.57 40.53
CA GLY A 204 -5.86 -21.64 39.53
C GLY A 204 -4.42 -22.00 39.19
N SER A 205 -4.16 -23.26 38.90
CA SER A 205 -2.90 -23.75 38.34
C SER A 205 -2.71 -23.21 36.93
N VAL A 206 -2.22 -21.97 36.81
CA VAL A 206 -1.82 -21.36 35.55
C VAL A 206 -0.50 -22.00 35.09
N GLU A 207 -0.55 -22.82 34.03
CA GLU A 207 0.63 -23.52 33.51
C GLU A 207 1.40 -22.74 32.42
N ASN A 208 0.78 -21.81 31.68
CA ASN A 208 1.45 -21.09 30.59
C ASN A 208 1.61 -19.59 30.89
N ARG A 209 2.87 -19.18 31.11
CA ARG A 209 3.29 -17.80 31.38
C ARG A 209 4.27 -17.37 30.30
N ASP A 210 3.86 -16.40 29.49
CA ASP A 210 4.70 -15.85 28.43
C ASP A 210 5.10 -14.41 28.78
N LEU A 211 6.39 -14.22 29.07
CA LEU A 211 7.02 -12.92 29.25
C LEU A 211 7.81 -12.60 27.97
N ILE A 212 7.40 -11.54 27.28
CA ILE A 212 8.04 -11.06 26.06
C ILE A 212 8.48 -9.62 26.29
N CYS A 213 9.79 -9.42 26.41
CA CYS A 213 10.41 -8.10 26.42
C CYS A 213 10.98 -7.78 25.06
N VAL A 214 10.56 -6.65 24.51
CA VAL A 214 11.04 -6.13 23.24
C VAL A 214 11.85 -4.88 23.54
N PRO A 215 13.19 -4.93 23.42
CA PRO A 215 13.99 -3.73 23.59
C PRO A 215 13.56 -2.67 22.57
N GLY A 216 13.57 -1.42 23.02
CA GLY A 216 13.59 -0.28 22.11
C GLY A 216 14.83 -0.37 21.24
N TYR A 217 14.78 0.23 20.05
CA TYR A 217 15.88 0.12 19.10
C TYR A 217 17.17 0.68 19.70
N GLN A 218 18.15 -0.20 19.89
CA GLN A 218 19.51 0.15 20.26
C GLN A 218 20.22 0.63 19.00
N PRO A 219 20.87 1.81 18.99
CA PRO A 219 21.59 2.31 17.82
C PRO A 219 22.87 1.50 17.59
N ILE A 220 22.73 0.27 17.09
CA ILE A 220 23.84 -0.41 16.44
C ILE A 220 24.01 0.29 15.11
N GLN A 221 25.20 0.87 14.93
CA GLN A 221 25.54 1.59 13.72
C GLN A 221 25.29 0.70 12.48
N TRP A 222 24.46 1.19 11.54
CA TRP A 222 23.97 0.43 10.39
C TRP A 222 25.09 -0.21 9.56
N TRP A 223 26.28 0.42 9.50
CA TRP A 223 27.43 -0.10 8.77
C TRP A 223 28.09 -1.32 9.42
N LYS A 224 27.66 -1.76 10.61
CA LYS A 224 28.11 -3.02 11.21
C LYS A 224 27.42 -4.24 10.59
N PHE A 225 26.30 -4.06 9.89
CA PHE A 225 25.53 -5.17 9.33
C PHE A 225 25.96 -5.48 7.90
N TRP A 226 26.32 -6.75 7.65
CA TRP A 226 26.72 -7.22 6.32
C TRP A 226 25.60 -7.06 5.28
N SER A 227 24.34 -7.18 5.70
CA SER A 227 23.15 -7.04 4.85
C SER A 227 23.03 -5.65 4.23
N VAL A 228 23.44 -4.60 4.96
CA VAL A 228 23.45 -3.22 4.47
C VAL A 228 24.50 -3.04 3.38
N HIS A 229 25.71 -3.58 3.60
CA HIS A 229 26.78 -3.55 2.59
C HIS A 229 26.39 -4.31 1.33
N ALA A 230 25.73 -5.46 1.46
CA ALA A 230 25.23 -6.22 0.31
C ALA A 230 24.18 -5.42 -0.49
N ALA A 231 23.25 -4.75 0.19
CA ALA A 231 22.25 -3.89 -0.44
C ALA A 231 22.90 -2.69 -1.15
N LEU A 232 23.83 -1.99 -0.50
CA LEU A 232 24.58 -0.88 -1.07
C LEU A 232 25.43 -1.32 -2.29
N ALA A 233 26.08 -2.49 -2.21
CA ALA A 233 26.81 -3.05 -3.33
C ALA A 233 25.88 -3.35 -4.52
N CYS A 234 24.69 -3.93 -4.28
CA CYS A 234 23.70 -4.17 -5.33
C CYS A 234 23.23 -2.86 -6.00
N ILE A 235 22.94 -1.82 -5.21
CA ILE A 235 22.58 -0.49 -5.71
C ILE A 235 23.75 0.11 -6.51
N GLY A 236 24.99 0.00 -6.01
CA GLY A 236 26.20 0.43 -6.68
C GLY A 236 26.40 -0.24 -8.04
N VAL A 237 26.25 -1.55 -8.12
CA VAL A 237 26.37 -2.30 -9.39
C VAL A 237 25.30 -1.88 -10.40
N LEU A 238 24.04 -1.74 -9.97
CA LEU A 238 22.94 -1.32 -10.86
C LEU A 238 23.13 0.11 -11.35
N THR A 239 23.52 1.04 -10.47
CA THR A 239 23.79 2.44 -10.86
C THR A 239 24.96 2.53 -11.83
N ILE A 240 26.04 1.78 -11.59
CA ILE A 240 27.18 1.68 -12.52
C ILE A 240 26.74 1.12 -13.87
N ALA A 241 25.95 0.04 -13.89
CA ALA A 241 25.42 -0.54 -15.13
C ALA A 241 24.57 0.46 -15.92
N VAL A 242 23.78 1.26 -15.22
CA VAL A 242 22.95 2.33 -15.80
C VAL A 242 23.79 3.48 -16.35
N ILE A 243 24.84 3.90 -15.65
CA ILE A 243 25.78 4.93 -16.13
C ILE A 243 26.46 4.45 -17.42
N PHE A 244 27.06 3.25 -17.41
CA PHE A 244 27.70 2.68 -18.59
C PHE A 244 26.71 2.45 -19.75
N GLY A 245 25.49 2.01 -19.44
CA GLY A 245 24.42 1.85 -20.42
C GLY A 245 24.01 3.17 -21.08
N THR A 246 23.95 4.24 -20.30
CA THR A 246 23.61 5.58 -20.79
C THR A 246 24.75 6.17 -21.64
N ILE A 247 26.01 6.02 -21.20
CA ILE A 247 27.19 6.44 -21.99
C ILE A 247 27.24 5.69 -23.33
N ALA A 248 26.99 4.38 -23.32
CA ALA A 248 26.97 3.58 -24.54
C ALA A 248 25.89 4.02 -25.54
N ASP A 249 24.76 4.51 -25.04
CA ASP A 249 23.65 4.98 -25.86
C ASP A 249 23.93 6.36 -26.49
N VAL A 250 24.52 7.28 -25.72
CA VAL A 250 24.93 8.61 -26.21
C VAL A 250 26.07 8.49 -27.23
N GLY A 251 27.05 7.62 -26.95
CA GLY A 251 28.24 7.46 -27.79
C GLY A 251 28.04 6.71 -29.12
N LYS A 252 26.79 6.34 -29.50
CA LYS A 252 26.43 5.60 -30.72
C LYS A 252 27.35 4.40 -31.05
N CYS A 253 27.93 3.74 -30.05
CA CYS A 253 28.88 2.65 -30.26
C CYS A 253 28.18 1.40 -30.82
N THR A 254 28.57 0.99 -32.02
CA THR A 254 27.95 -0.09 -32.78
C THR A 254 28.54 -1.45 -32.39
N THR A 255 27.63 -2.41 -32.19
CA THR A 255 27.84 -3.87 -32.16
C THR A 255 28.16 -4.59 -30.83
N GLN A 256 29.19 -4.25 -30.03
CA GLN A 256 29.51 -5.05 -28.81
C GLN A 256 28.78 -4.62 -27.52
N LYS A 257 28.15 -3.45 -27.47
CA LYS A 257 27.47 -2.90 -26.26
C LYS A 257 25.93 -3.05 -26.27
N GLN A 258 25.37 -3.97 -27.06
CA GLN A 258 23.91 -4.10 -27.21
C GLN A 258 23.20 -4.48 -25.90
N PHE A 259 23.86 -5.23 -25.01
CA PHE A 259 23.33 -5.59 -23.70
C PHE A 259 23.27 -4.39 -22.74
N LEU A 260 24.31 -3.56 -22.71
CA LEU A 260 24.38 -2.38 -21.82
C LEU A 260 23.34 -1.32 -22.17
N ARG A 261 22.92 -1.21 -23.44
CA ARG A 261 21.87 -0.26 -23.85
C ARG A 261 20.52 -0.51 -23.16
N HIS A 262 20.26 -1.73 -22.67
CA HIS A 262 19.05 -2.02 -21.88
C HIS A 262 18.97 -1.25 -20.56
N PHE A 263 20.12 -0.83 -20.05
CA PHE A 263 20.24 -0.05 -18.82
C PHE A 263 20.28 1.47 -19.07
N SER A 264 20.16 1.94 -20.33
CA SER A 264 20.16 3.37 -20.65
C SER A 264 18.95 4.09 -20.02
N ILE A 265 19.20 5.09 -19.17
CA ILE A 265 18.14 5.93 -18.59
C ILE A 265 17.38 6.67 -19.69
N LEU A 266 18.05 7.18 -20.72
CA LEU A 266 17.39 7.98 -21.76
C LEU A 266 16.32 7.17 -22.50
N GLN A 267 16.64 5.93 -22.87
CA GLN A 267 15.67 5.03 -23.49
C GLN A 267 14.55 4.63 -22.51
N ASN A 268 14.91 4.22 -21.30
CA ASN A 268 13.92 3.74 -20.33
C ASN A 268 13.00 4.87 -19.83
N PHE A 269 13.51 6.10 -19.71
CA PHE A 269 12.73 7.28 -19.39
C PHE A 269 11.77 7.63 -20.53
N ARG A 270 12.20 7.56 -21.81
CA ARG A 270 11.28 7.74 -22.94
C ARG A 270 10.15 6.70 -22.91
N ARG A 271 10.48 5.42 -22.65
CA ARG A 271 9.48 4.32 -22.56
C ARG A 271 8.43 4.55 -21.48
N LEU A 272 8.72 5.36 -20.45
CA LEU A 272 7.76 5.71 -19.42
C LEU A 272 6.57 6.52 -19.98
N TRP A 273 6.83 7.41 -20.94
CA TRP A 273 5.85 8.35 -21.50
C TRP A 273 5.09 7.81 -22.70
N TYR A 274 5.61 6.77 -23.37
CA TYR A 274 5.00 6.23 -24.58
C TYR A 274 4.08 5.04 -24.29
N LEU A 275 2.92 5.05 -24.95
CA LEU A 275 2.05 3.89 -25.08
C LEU A 275 2.75 2.86 -25.98
N SER A 276 2.77 1.58 -25.58
CA SER A 276 3.27 0.49 -26.44
C SER A 276 2.61 0.55 -27.83
N ASN A 277 3.40 0.42 -28.91
CA ASN A 277 3.04 0.58 -30.33
C ASN A 277 1.87 -0.29 -30.88
N ASN A 278 1.13 -1.03 -30.06
CA ASN A 278 -0.02 -1.86 -30.45
C ASN A 278 -1.36 -1.17 -30.11
N GLN A 279 -1.52 0.10 -30.48
CA GLN A 279 -2.69 0.94 -30.14
C GLN A 279 -4.02 0.43 -30.70
N ALA A 280 -4.03 -0.34 -31.79
CA ALA A 280 -5.29 -0.76 -32.41
C ALA A 280 -6.16 -1.65 -31.51
N ASN A 281 -5.56 -2.38 -30.55
CA ASN A 281 -6.24 -3.38 -29.69
C ASN A 281 -6.02 -3.18 -28.18
N SER A 282 -5.41 -2.08 -27.74
CA SER A 282 -5.17 -1.83 -26.30
C SER A 282 -6.39 -1.24 -25.61
N ILE A 283 -6.71 -1.72 -24.40
CA ILE A 283 -7.77 -1.19 -23.54
C ILE A 283 -7.20 -0.01 -22.74
N THR A 284 -7.34 1.20 -23.26
CA THR A 284 -6.63 2.40 -22.75
C THR A 284 -7.15 2.90 -21.40
N CYS A 285 -8.43 2.71 -21.08
CA CYS A 285 -9.02 3.13 -19.80
C CYS A 285 -8.39 2.44 -18.57
N ILE A 286 -7.73 1.30 -18.76
CA ILE A 286 -7.02 0.59 -17.70
C ILE A 286 -5.93 1.48 -17.08
N HIS A 287 -5.35 2.42 -17.82
CA HIS A 287 -4.32 3.30 -17.29
C HIS A 287 -4.83 4.14 -16.11
N GLY A 288 -5.93 4.88 -16.29
CA GLY A 288 -6.55 5.65 -15.22
C GLY A 288 -7.07 4.78 -14.09
N ILE A 289 -7.70 3.64 -14.40
CA ILE A 289 -8.22 2.71 -13.38
C ILE A 289 -7.10 2.23 -12.44
N LYS A 290 -5.94 1.84 -12.99
CA LYS A 290 -4.80 1.39 -12.19
C LYS A 290 -4.29 2.47 -11.23
N VAL A 291 -4.14 3.70 -11.71
CA VAL A 291 -3.59 4.81 -10.91
C VAL A 291 -4.57 5.22 -9.81
N ILE A 292 -5.86 5.36 -10.13
CA ILE A 292 -6.89 5.70 -9.14
C ILE A 292 -7.01 4.59 -8.09
N THR A 293 -7.01 3.33 -8.51
CA THR A 293 -7.06 2.19 -7.58
C THR A 293 -5.83 2.17 -6.67
N MET A 294 -4.63 2.39 -7.21
CA MET A 294 -3.39 2.43 -6.44
C MET A 294 -3.39 3.57 -5.43
N SER A 295 -3.77 4.78 -5.85
CA SER A 295 -3.96 5.96 -4.98
C SER A 295 -4.86 5.64 -3.78
N MET A 296 -5.98 4.97 -4.02
CA MET A 296 -6.93 4.63 -2.98
C MET A 296 -6.43 3.51 -2.04
N ILE A 297 -5.64 2.56 -2.56
CA ILE A 297 -4.97 1.55 -1.74
C ILE A 297 -3.93 2.20 -0.83
N MET A 298 -3.14 3.16 -1.35
CA MET A 298 -2.18 3.89 -0.52
C MET A 298 -2.86 4.66 0.61
N LEU A 299 -3.98 5.33 0.32
CA LEU A 299 -4.76 6.03 1.33
C LEU A 299 -5.27 5.08 2.43
N THR A 300 -5.79 3.91 2.03
CA THR A 300 -6.24 2.88 2.99
C THR A 300 -5.08 2.39 3.86
N HIS A 301 -3.92 2.08 3.27
CA HIS A 301 -2.75 1.62 4.04
C HIS A 301 -2.20 2.71 4.97
N LEU A 302 -2.17 3.96 4.53
CA LEU A 302 -1.77 5.09 5.38
C LEU A 302 -2.66 5.16 6.63
N ILE A 303 -3.98 5.16 6.45
CA ILE A 303 -4.93 5.21 7.57
C ILE A 303 -4.81 3.94 8.44
N CYS A 304 -4.61 2.78 7.82
CA CYS A 304 -4.42 1.51 8.54
C CYS A 304 -3.19 1.56 9.46
N PHE A 305 -2.05 2.06 8.99
CA PHE A 305 -0.82 2.14 9.78
C PHE A 305 -0.81 3.31 10.76
N LEU A 306 -1.56 4.39 10.48
CA LEU A 306 -1.66 5.53 11.37
C LEU A 306 -2.36 5.17 12.69
N GLN A 307 -3.24 4.16 12.71
CA GLN A 307 -3.99 3.74 13.91
C GLN A 307 -3.12 3.44 15.13
N SER A 308 -1.90 2.91 14.95
CA SER A 308 -0.99 2.61 16.06
C SER A 308 -0.13 3.80 16.50
N MET A 309 -0.25 4.94 15.82
CA MET A 309 0.63 6.10 15.97
C MET A 309 -0.13 7.37 16.35
N ILE A 310 -1.40 7.25 16.72
CA ILE A 310 -2.27 8.38 17.08
C ILE A 310 -2.81 8.20 18.49
N ASN A 311 -2.89 9.30 19.24
CA ASN A 311 -3.41 9.27 20.62
C ASN A 311 -4.94 9.19 20.73
N ASN A 312 -5.67 9.61 19.69
CA ASN A 312 -7.14 9.75 19.64
C ASN A 312 -7.75 8.76 18.64
N ILE A 313 -7.33 7.50 18.68
CA ILE A 313 -7.87 6.44 17.82
C ILE A 313 -9.40 6.32 17.88
N ASP A 314 -10.02 6.68 19.01
CA ASP A 314 -11.48 6.70 19.17
C ASP A 314 -12.18 7.75 18.30
N GLU A 315 -11.51 8.83 17.92
CA GLU A 315 -12.07 9.84 17.01
C GLU A 315 -12.01 9.37 15.55
N LEU A 316 -10.89 8.78 15.12
CA LEU A 316 -10.81 8.08 13.84
C LEU A 316 -11.90 6.99 13.75
N ARG A 317 -12.19 6.33 14.89
CA ARG A 317 -13.30 5.39 15.05
C ARG A 317 -14.68 6.10 15.07
N LYS A 318 -14.85 7.33 15.48
CA LYS A 318 -16.17 7.97 15.29
C LYS A 318 -16.41 8.24 13.81
N ASP A 319 -15.37 8.66 13.09
CA ASP A 319 -15.47 9.04 11.69
C ASP A 319 -15.77 7.89 10.73
N TYR A 320 -15.22 6.69 10.95
CA TYR A 320 -15.59 5.55 10.08
C TYR A 320 -17.07 5.13 10.24
N LYS A 321 -17.65 5.32 11.43
CA LYS A 321 -19.05 5.03 11.74
C LYS A 321 -19.99 6.18 11.39
N ALA A 322 -19.46 7.38 11.21
CA ALA A 322 -20.24 8.62 11.12
C ALA A 322 -21.23 8.65 9.96
N SER A 323 -20.90 8.05 8.81
CA SER A 323 -21.80 8.11 7.65
C SER A 323 -21.65 6.94 6.68
N PHE A 324 -22.66 6.78 5.85
CA PHE A 324 -22.66 5.83 4.74
C PHE A 324 -21.52 6.12 3.73
N PHE A 325 -21.21 7.40 3.48
CA PHE A 325 -20.12 7.79 2.58
C PHE A 325 -18.73 7.61 3.20
N ALA A 326 -18.61 7.58 4.53
CA ALA A 326 -17.34 7.27 5.20
C ALA A 326 -16.79 5.89 4.78
N GLN A 327 -17.68 4.95 4.44
CA GLN A 327 -17.30 3.63 3.92
C GLN A 327 -16.47 3.75 2.62
N PHE A 328 -16.76 4.74 1.77
CA PHE A 328 -15.97 4.95 0.55
C PHE A 328 -14.52 5.31 0.82
N LEU A 329 -14.23 5.97 1.93
CA LEU A 329 -12.87 6.35 2.31
C LEU A 329 -12.16 5.20 3.03
N TYR A 330 -12.82 4.65 4.05
CA TYR A 330 -12.22 3.73 5.02
C TYR A 330 -12.31 2.25 4.61
N ASN A 331 -13.33 1.83 3.86
CA ASN A 331 -13.42 0.45 3.39
C ASN A 331 -12.54 0.24 2.14
N GLY A 332 -11.30 -0.19 2.37
CA GLY A 332 -10.35 -0.50 1.29
C GLY A 332 -10.38 -1.94 0.78
N THR A 333 -11.19 -2.82 1.36
CA THR A 333 -11.14 -4.28 1.15
C THR A 333 -11.23 -4.65 -0.32
N TYR A 334 -12.23 -4.14 -1.03
CA TYR A 334 -12.47 -4.48 -2.44
C TYR A 334 -11.57 -3.74 -3.44
N ARG A 335 -10.80 -2.73 -3.03
CA ARG A 335 -9.99 -1.92 -3.96
C ARG A 335 -8.97 -2.79 -4.70
N VAL A 336 -8.34 -3.71 -3.99
CA VAL A 336 -7.37 -4.67 -4.54
C VAL A 336 -8.01 -5.61 -5.56
N ALA A 337 -9.31 -5.94 -5.40
CA ALA A 337 -10.04 -6.82 -6.31
C ALA A 337 -10.12 -6.29 -7.75
N THR A 338 -10.04 -4.97 -7.94
CA THR A 338 -9.92 -4.36 -9.27
C THR A 338 -8.71 -4.89 -10.05
N PHE A 339 -7.57 -5.10 -9.37
CA PHE A 339 -6.38 -5.64 -10.02
C PHE A 339 -6.52 -7.13 -10.37
N PHE A 340 -7.24 -7.93 -9.56
CA PHE A 340 -7.60 -9.31 -9.93
C PHE A 340 -8.46 -9.36 -11.20
N VAL A 341 -9.45 -8.46 -11.33
CA VAL A 341 -10.28 -8.35 -12.55
C VAL A 341 -9.41 -8.03 -13.77
N ILE A 342 -8.55 -7.01 -13.66
CA ILE A 342 -7.64 -6.60 -14.74
C ILE A 342 -6.68 -7.74 -15.11
N SER A 343 -6.13 -8.42 -14.11
CA SER A 343 -5.19 -9.54 -14.31
C SER A 343 -5.84 -10.71 -15.04
N GLY A 344 -7.02 -11.16 -14.60
CA GLY A 344 -7.78 -12.22 -15.25
C GLY A 344 -8.16 -11.85 -16.69
N ALA A 345 -8.65 -10.61 -16.90
CA ALA A 345 -9.04 -10.12 -18.21
C ALA A 345 -7.88 -10.06 -19.20
N LEU A 346 -6.74 -9.48 -18.80
CA LEU A 346 -5.57 -9.38 -19.65
C LEU A 346 -4.92 -10.75 -19.91
N PHE A 347 -4.93 -11.64 -18.91
CA PHE A 347 -4.44 -13.01 -19.07
C PHE A 347 -5.23 -13.75 -20.16
N SER A 348 -6.55 -13.83 -19.99
CA SER A 348 -7.45 -14.49 -20.94
C SER A 348 -7.38 -13.87 -22.33
N TYR A 349 -7.52 -12.53 -22.41
CA TYR A 349 -7.50 -11.79 -23.67
C TYR A 349 -6.19 -11.98 -24.45
N SER A 350 -5.04 -11.90 -23.77
CA SER A 350 -3.73 -12.01 -24.42
C SER A 350 -3.48 -13.42 -24.97
N LEU A 351 -3.87 -14.46 -24.24
CA LEU A 351 -3.67 -15.84 -24.65
C LEU A 351 -4.61 -16.24 -25.80
N LEU A 352 -5.90 -15.89 -25.69
CA LEU A 352 -6.90 -16.13 -26.74
C LEU A 352 -6.58 -15.37 -28.04
N SER A 353 -6.17 -14.10 -27.92
CA SER A 353 -5.81 -13.29 -29.10
C SER A 353 -4.60 -13.87 -29.85
N ARG A 354 -3.60 -14.38 -29.12
CA ARG A 354 -2.45 -15.09 -29.73
C ARG A 354 -2.88 -16.37 -30.42
N ALA A 355 -3.74 -17.17 -29.80
CA ALA A 355 -4.26 -18.40 -30.39
C ALA A 355 -5.04 -18.14 -31.69
N LYS A 356 -5.88 -17.09 -31.72
CA LYS A 356 -6.63 -16.70 -32.93
C LYS A 356 -5.75 -16.16 -34.06
N LYS A 357 -4.78 -15.30 -33.73
CA LYS A 357 -3.83 -14.77 -34.73
C LYS A 357 -3.10 -15.91 -35.43
N ARG A 358 -2.73 -16.95 -34.67
CA ARG A 358 -2.10 -18.17 -35.17
C ARG A 358 -3.02 -18.98 -36.08
N ARG A 359 -4.26 -19.26 -35.67
CA ARG A 359 -5.24 -19.97 -36.49
C ARG A 359 -5.51 -19.29 -37.83
N ARG A 360 -5.48 -17.95 -37.88
CA ARG A 360 -5.62 -17.18 -39.12
C ARG A 360 -4.39 -17.28 -40.03
N SER A 361 -3.18 -17.32 -39.48
CA SER A 361 -1.94 -17.43 -40.26
C SER A 361 -1.74 -18.84 -40.82
N ASP A 362 -2.17 -19.87 -40.08
CA ASP A 362 -2.20 -21.25 -40.59
C ASP A 362 -3.20 -21.41 -41.76
N CYS A 363 -4.29 -20.63 -41.77
CA CYS A 363 -5.29 -20.66 -42.85
C CYS A 363 -4.88 -19.87 -44.11
N SER A 364 -4.08 -18.80 -43.97
CA SER A 364 -3.60 -17.99 -45.11
C SER A 364 -2.45 -18.65 -45.88
N THR A 365 -1.83 -19.69 -45.33
CA THR A 365 -0.71 -20.42 -45.97
C THR A 365 -1.20 -21.60 -46.82
N PHE A 366 -2.52 -21.82 -46.91
CA PHE A 366 -3.12 -22.89 -47.72
C PHE A 366 -3.52 -22.43 -49.13
N GLN A 367 -3.21 -21.19 -49.53
CA GLN A 367 -3.69 -20.61 -50.79
C GLN A 367 -2.70 -20.69 -51.96
N ASP A 368 -1.42 -21.03 -51.73
CA ASP A 368 -0.46 -21.27 -52.81
C ASP A 368 0.13 -22.68 -52.66
N GLY A 369 -0.09 -23.53 -53.67
CA GLY A 369 0.24 -24.97 -53.71
C GLY A 369 1.73 -25.31 -53.76
N THR A 370 2.56 -24.66 -52.94
CA THR A 370 3.97 -25.01 -52.75
C THR A 370 4.25 -25.29 -51.28
N ILE A 371 4.54 -26.56 -50.99
CA ILE A 371 4.85 -27.08 -49.67
C ILE A 371 6.20 -26.50 -49.23
N ALA A 372 6.18 -25.35 -48.57
CA ALA A 372 7.31 -24.84 -47.79
C ALA A 372 7.25 -25.45 -46.38
N PHE A 373 7.92 -26.59 -46.23
CA PHE A 373 8.12 -27.30 -44.96
C PHE A 373 9.11 -26.53 -44.07
N SER A 374 8.68 -25.45 -43.42
CA SER A 374 9.47 -24.77 -42.37
C SER A 374 8.61 -23.80 -41.54
N SER A 375 7.65 -24.33 -40.79
CA SER A 375 7.13 -23.59 -39.64
C SER A 375 7.11 -24.54 -38.45
N ARG A 376 8.00 -24.29 -37.50
CA ARG A 376 8.15 -25.07 -36.27
C ARG A 376 6.80 -25.07 -35.56
N ARG A 377 6.08 -26.18 -35.75
CA ARG A 377 4.78 -26.52 -35.17
C ARG A 377 4.87 -26.52 -33.65
N GLN A 378 4.88 -25.34 -33.03
CA GLN A 378 4.63 -25.26 -31.60
C GLN A 378 3.13 -25.48 -31.40
N SER A 379 2.65 -26.72 -31.51
CA SER A 379 1.37 -27.10 -30.89
C SER A 379 1.29 -26.48 -29.48
N MET A 380 0.09 -26.31 -28.91
CA MET A 380 -0.08 -25.91 -27.49
C MET A 380 0.50 -27.00 -26.57
N ASN A 381 1.80 -27.22 -26.70
CA ASN A 381 2.64 -28.19 -26.07
C ASN A 381 3.00 -27.65 -24.69
N ILE A 382 3.37 -28.56 -23.82
CA ILE A 382 3.86 -28.28 -22.46
C ILE A 382 4.94 -27.17 -22.48
N THR A 383 5.82 -27.14 -23.50
CA THR A 383 6.83 -26.09 -23.68
C THR A 383 6.24 -24.68 -23.79
N PHE A 384 5.14 -24.48 -24.51
CA PHE A 384 4.50 -23.16 -24.62
C PHE A 384 3.89 -22.72 -23.27
N CYS A 385 3.29 -23.66 -22.55
CA CYS A 385 2.73 -23.42 -21.22
C CYS A 385 3.83 -23.02 -20.24
N LEU A 386 4.92 -23.80 -20.19
CA LEU A 386 6.08 -23.52 -19.34
C LEU A 386 6.73 -22.16 -19.68
N LEU A 387 6.91 -21.83 -20.96
CA LEU A 387 7.43 -20.53 -21.37
C LEU A 387 6.50 -19.38 -20.98
N SER A 388 5.18 -19.58 -21.05
CA SER A 388 4.20 -18.54 -20.65
C SER A 388 4.23 -18.27 -19.15
N ILE A 389 4.35 -19.33 -18.35
CA ILE A 389 4.50 -19.25 -16.88
C ILE A 389 5.82 -18.57 -16.53
N LEU A 390 6.93 -19.04 -17.11
CA LEU A 390 8.26 -18.46 -16.90
C LEU A 390 8.31 -16.98 -17.29
N ASN A 391 7.62 -16.61 -18.38
CA ASN A 391 7.56 -15.22 -18.82
C ASN A 391 6.84 -14.30 -17.81
N ARG A 392 5.78 -14.80 -17.17
CA ARG A 392 5.09 -14.04 -16.10
C ARG A 392 5.95 -13.97 -14.85
N TYR A 393 6.57 -15.08 -14.45
CA TYR A 393 7.46 -15.16 -13.30
C TYR A 393 8.63 -14.16 -13.41
N LEU A 394 9.37 -14.20 -14.53
CA LEU A 394 10.50 -13.30 -14.78
C LEU A 394 10.10 -11.84 -14.99
N ARG A 395 8.82 -11.54 -15.25
CA ARG A 395 8.33 -10.15 -15.33
C ARG A 395 8.19 -9.52 -13.94
N LEU A 396 7.74 -10.28 -12.96
CA LEU A 396 7.43 -9.78 -11.62
C LEU A 396 8.64 -9.89 -10.67
N LEU A 397 9.41 -10.97 -10.78
CA LEU A 397 10.49 -11.31 -9.85
C LEU A 397 11.56 -10.22 -9.66
N PRO A 398 12.12 -9.55 -10.70
CA PRO A 398 13.32 -8.72 -10.53
C PRO A 398 13.10 -7.55 -9.57
N VAL A 399 11.99 -6.82 -9.75
CA VAL A 399 11.64 -5.69 -8.89
C VAL A 399 11.29 -6.18 -7.49
N TYR A 400 10.55 -7.30 -7.39
CA TYR A 400 10.14 -7.85 -6.10
C TYR A 400 11.34 -8.30 -5.26
N PHE A 401 12.30 -9.00 -5.88
CA PHE A 401 13.54 -9.42 -5.24
C PHE A 401 14.36 -8.21 -4.76
N PHE A 402 14.48 -7.18 -5.58
CA PHE A 402 15.19 -5.97 -5.18
C PHE A 402 14.50 -5.25 -4.01
N THR A 403 13.16 -5.18 -3.99
CA THR A 403 12.44 -4.61 -2.85
C THR A 403 12.66 -5.41 -1.56
N ILE A 404 12.75 -6.74 -1.64
CA ILE A 404 13.10 -7.57 -0.46
C ILE A 404 14.50 -7.22 0.05
N ILE A 405 15.48 -7.02 -0.83
CA ILE A 405 16.83 -6.57 -0.44
C ILE A 405 16.77 -5.21 0.27
N LEU A 406 15.96 -4.27 -0.20
CA LEU A 406 15.78 -2.98 0.48
C LEU A 406 15.13 -3.15 1.87
N VAL A 407 14.11 -3.99 1.97
CA VAL A 407 13.35 -4.21 3.22
C VAL A 407 14.17 -4.96 4.27
N VAL A 408 14.92 -5.98 3.88
CA VAL A 408 15.74 -6.78 4.81
C VAL A 408 17.08 -6.11 5.06
N GLY A 409 17.66 -5.51 4.03
CA GLY A 409 19.01 -4.97 4.05
C GLY A 409 19.12 -3.52 4.49
N PHE A 410 18.11 -2.68 4.28
CA PHE A 410 18.21 -1.22 4.51
C PHE A 410 17.25 -0.72 5.59
N LEU A 411 15.95 -1.01 5.45
CA LEU A 411 14.89 -0.44 6.30
C LEU A 411 15.15 -0.58 7.82
N PRO A 412 15.54 -1.75 8.34
CA PRO A 412 15.60 -1.94 9.79
C PRO A 412 16.82 -1.33 10.46
N HIS A 413 17.83 -0.95 9.66
CA HIS A 413 19.08 -0.39 10.14
C HIS A 413 19.08 1.14 10.08
N PHE A 414 18.16 1.72 9.30
CA PHE A 414 18.01 3.17 9.11
C PHE A 414 16.84 3.76 9.90
N SER A 415 15.90 2.95 10.39
CA SER A 415 14.88 3.42 11.33
C SER A 415 15.32 3.16 12.77
N ASP A 416 15.51 4.19 13.60
CA ASP A 416 15.59 4.00 15.07
C ASP A 416 14.22 3.68 15.71
N PHE A 417 13.26 3.27 14.88
CA PHE A 417 11.88 3.15 15.28
C PHE A 417 11.63 1.76 15.84
N PRO A 418 10.85 1.64 16.91
CA PRO A 418 10.31 0.37 17.34
C PRO A 418 9.66 -0.28 16.13
N SER A 419 10.13 -1.41 15.67
CA SER A 419 9.45 -2.12 14.61
C SER A 419 8.08 -2.57 15.14
N TRP A 420 7.04 -2.35 14.36
CA TRP A 420 5.70 -2.81 14.72
C TRP A 420 5.71 -4.33 14.91
N TYR A 421 5.14 -4.86 16.00
CA TYR A 421 5.08 -6.32 16.23
C TYR A 421 4.51 -7.09 15.02
N VAL A 422 3.58 -6.46 14.27
CA VAL A 422 2.92 -7.03 13.08
C VAL A 422 3.64 -6.70 11.77
N VAL A 423 4.61 -5.79 11.74
CA VAL A 423 5.43 -5.47 10.55
C VAL A 423 6.85 -5.11 10.98
N ASP A 424 7.52 -6.04 11.65
CA ASP A 424 8.96 -5.97 11.88
C ASP A 424 9.66 -6.77 10.79
N PRO A 425 10.27 -6.12 9.78
CA PRO A 425 10.95 -6.85 8.73
C PRO A 425 12.12 -7.71 9.24
N LEU A 426 12.80 -7.31 10.32
CA LEU A 426 13.88 -8.14 10.88
C LEU A 426 13.32 -9.42 11.46
N ARG A 427 12.23 -9.36 12.22
CA ARG A 427 11.64 -10.57 12.83
C ARG A 427 10.85 -11.40 11.83
N GLN A 428 10.11 -10.77 10.92
CA GLN A 428 9.21 -11.46 10.00
C GLN A 428 9.90 -11.98 8.74
N CYS A 429 10.96 -11.32 8.28
CA CYS A 429 11.71 -11.77 7.11
C CYS A 429 12.90 -12.67 7.49
N GLN A 430 13.31 -12.73 8.76
CA GLN A 430 14.38 -13.63 9.22
C GLN A 430 13.90 -15.09 9.17
N GLY A 431 14.26 -15.78 8.08
CA GLY A 431 13.94 -17.19 7.84
C GLY A 431 12.85 -17.43 6.80
N GLU A 432 12.02 -16.44 6.48
CA GLU A 432 10.82 -16.62 5.64
C GLU A 432 10.79 -15.79 4.35
N TRP A 433 11.80 -14.96 4.09
CA TRP A 433 11.90 -14.12 2.88
C TRP A 433 11.84 -14.91 1.56
N TRP A 434 12.27 -16.17 1.54
CA TRP A 434 12.28 -17.00 0.34
C TRP A 434 10.87 -17.38 -0.14
N LYS A 435 9.88 -17.41 0.76
CA LYS A 435 8.48 -17.69 0.42
C LYS A 435 7.88 -16.63 -0.50
N ASN A 436 8.34 -15.39 -0.36
CA ASN A 436 7.96 -14.29 -1.25
C ASN A 436 8.42 -14.55 -2.70
N LEU A 437 9.63 -15.11 -2.88
CA LEU A 437 10.19 -15.41 -4.21
C LEU A 437 9.47 -16.56 -4.94
N LEU A 438 8.85 -17.46 -4.17
CA LEU A 438 8.05 -18.56 -4.69
C LEU A 438 6.57 -18.20 -4.84
N TYR A 439 6.15 -16.98 -4.47
CA TYR A 439 4.75 -16.57 -4.46
C TYR A 439 3.85 -17.48 -3.60
N ILE A 440 4.35 -17.93 -2.44
CA ILE A 440 3.61 -18.78 -1.49
C ILE A 440 3.49 -18.16 -0.10
N ASN A 441 3.89 -16.89 0.06
CA ASN A 441 3.87 -16.23 1.36
C ASN A 441 2.46 -16.24 1.97
N ASN A 442 1.42 -16.00 1.18
CA ASN A 442 0.02 -16.00 1.64
C ASN A 442 -0.57 -17.37 2.02
N LEU A 443 0.18 -18.47 1.92
CA LEU A 443 -0.32 -19.81 2.28
C LEU A 443 -0.12 -20.16 3.76
N GLN A 444 0.72 -19.42 4.49
CA GLN A 444 1.03 -19.68 5.89
C GLN A 444 0.31 -18.70 6.82
N HIS A 445 -0.08 -19.21 8.00
CA HIS A 445 -0.75 -18.43 9.05
C HIS A 445 0.18 -17.59 9.92
N LYS A 446 1.47 -17.93 9.98
CA LYS A 446 2.44 -17.30 10.89
C LYS A 446 3.58 -16.67 10.10
N GLN A 447 3.86 -15.39 10.41
CA GLN A 447 5.02 -14.58 9.98
C GLN A 447 5.14 -14.39 8.45
N LEU A 448 4.44 -13.37 7.92
CA LEU A 448 4.58 -12.95 6.53
C LEU A 448 5.67 -11.89 6.38
N CYS A 449 6.70 -12.17 5.59
CA CYS A 449 7.60 -11.11 5.13
C CYS A 449 6.85 -10.20 4.13
N MET A 450 6.91 -8.88 4.32
CA MET A 450 6.20 -7.88 3.49
C MET A 450 4.70 -8.22 3.33
N THR A 451 3.95 -8.19 4.44
CA THR A 451 2.52 -8.59 4.51
C THR A 451 1.69 -8.11 3.33
N TRP A 452 1.83 -6.85 2.89
CA TRP A 452 1.05 -6.26 1.78
C TRP A 452 1.19 -6.98 0.44
N THR A 453 2.23 -7.81 0.24
CA THR A 453 2.52 -8.53 -1.02
C THR A 453 1.70 -9.81 -1.22
N TRP A 454 0.82 -10.17 -0.27
CA TRP A 454 -0.09 -11.32 -0.36
C TRP A 454 -0.91 -11.35 -1.66
N TYR A 455 -1.27 -10.18 -2.18
CA TYR A 455 -2.03 -10.02 -3.42
C TYR A 455 -1.25 -10.55 -4.62
N LEU A 456 0.06 -10.27 -4.68
CA LEU A 456 0.91 -10.70 -5.78
C LEU A 456 1.06 -12.22 -5.82
N ALA A 457 1.16 -12.85 -4.65
CA ALA A 457 1.15 -14.31 -4.53
C ALA A 457 -0.19 -14.91 -4.96
N SER A 458 -1.30 -14.37 -4.47
CA SER A 458 -2.65 -14.80 -4.84
C SER A 458 -2.89 -14.68 -6.35
N ASP A 459 -2.44 -13.58 -6.97
CA ASP A 459 -2.58 -13.33 -8.41
C ASP A 459 -1.80 -14.34 -9.25
N PHE A 460 -0.58 -14.66 -8.85
CA PHE A 460 0.23 -15.68 -9.52
C PHE A 460 -0.37 -17.09 -9.35
N GLN A 461 -0.86 -17.43 -8.15
CA GLN A 461 -1.52 -18.70 -7.87
C GLN A 461 -2.81 -18.87 -8.68
N LEU A 462 -3.67 -17.85 -8.73
CA LEU A 462 -4.89 -17.86 -9.54
C LEU A 462 -4.56 -17.98 -11.04
N PHE A 463 -3.50 -17.34 -11.51
CA PHE A 463 -3.03 -17.51 -12.89
C PHE A 463 -2.63 -18.96 -13.19
N LEU A 464 -1.85 -19.61 -12.31
CA LEU A 464 -1.46 -21.01 -12.50
C LEU A 464 -2.68 -21.93 -12.51
N PHE A 465 -3.58 -21.75 -11.55
CA PHE A 465 -4.79 -22.56 -11.40
C PHE A 465 -5.73 -22.43 -12.61
N HIS A 466 -5.91 -21.22 -13.15
CA HIS A 466 -6.81 -20.98 -14.29
C HIS A 466 -6.14 -21.13 -15.65
N PHE A 467 -4.84 -21.41 -15.71
CA PHE A 467 -4.16 -21.61 -16.98
C PHE A 467 -4.79 -22.72 -17.83
N PRO A 468 -5.08 -23.93 -17.28
CA PRO A 468 -5.77 -24.99 -18.01
C PRO A 468 -7.18 -24.58 -18.48
N LEU A 469 -7.88 -23.76 -17.69
CA LEU A 469 -9.22 -23.28 -18.03
C LEU A 469 -9.22 -22.38 -19.27
N VAL A 470 -8.20 -21.52 -19.42
CA VAL A 470 -8.05 -20.70 -20.65
C VAL A 470 -7.68 -21.57 -21.85
N LEU A 471 -6.88 -22.64 -21.66
CA LEU A 471 -6.64 -23.63 -22.73
C LEU A 471 -7.92 -24.36 -23.13
N LEU A 472 -8.78 -24.65 -22.16
CA LEU A 472 -10.09 -25.25 -22.39
C LEU A 472 -11.02 -24.28 -23.13
N LEU A 473 -10.99 -22.98 -22.83
CA LEU A 473 -11.73 -21.95 -23.58
C LEU A 473 -11.32 -21.88 -25.06
N ILE A 474 -10.03 -22.08 -25.36
CA ILE A 474 -9.52 -22.12 -26.75
C ILE A 474 -10.04 -23.36 -27.48
N SER A 475 -10.04 -24.50 -26.79
CA SER A 475 -10.20 -25.79 -27.44
C SER A 475 -11.68 -26.22 -27.45
N TRP A 476 -12.36 -26.14 -26.31
CA TRP A 476 -13.70 -26.68 -26.02
C TRP A 476 -14.55 -25.64 -25.27
N PRO A 477 -14.95 -24.52 -25.92
CA PRO A 477 -15.56 -23.37 -25.25
C PRO A 477 -16.87 -23.69 -24.52
N LYS A 478 -17.68 -24.64 -25.03
CA LYS A 478 -18.94 -25.04 -24.36
C LYS A 478 -18.68 -25.68 -22.99
N LEU A 479 -17.73 -26.62 -22.92
CA LEU A 479 -17.34 -27.26 -21.67
C LEU A 479 -16.68 -26.25 -20.73
N ALA A 480 -15.82 -25.38 -21.26
CA ALA A 480 -15.20 -24.32 -20.48
C ALA A 480 -16.22 -23.38 -19.83
N ASN A 481 -17.30 -23.00 -20.53
CA ASN A 481 -18.35 -22.16 -19.97
C ASN A 481 -19.08 -22.85 -18.80
N ILE A 482 -19.33 -24.17 -18.89
CA ILE A 482 -19.91 -24.93 -17.78
C ILE A 482 -18.96 -24.92 -16.58
N VAL A 483 -17.67 -25.21 -16.81
CA VAL A 483 -16.64 -25.20 -15.74
C VAL A 483 -16.52 -23.80 -15.11
N MET A 484 -16.58 -22.74 -15.91
CA MET A 484 -16.57 -21.35 -15.43
C MET A 484 -17.74 -21.05 -14.48
N VAL A 485 -18.95 -21.49 -14.82
CA VAL A 485 -20.14 -21.31 -13.96
C VAL A 485 -19.98 -22.09 -12.66
N VAL A 486 -19.52 -23.34 -12.73
CA VAL A 486 -19.27 -24.17 -11.54
C VAL A 486 -18.23 -23.51 -10.62
N PHE A 487 -17.12 -23.02 -11.16
CA PHE A 487 -16.10 -22.32 -10.38
C PHE A 487 -16.60 -20.99 -9.80
N LEU A 488 -17.45 -20.26 -10.53
CA LEU A 488 -18.04 -19.03 -10.01
C LEU A 488 -18.95 -19.32 -8.80
N ILE A 489 -19.82 -20.33 -8.91
CA ILE A 489 -20.69 -20.78 -7.81
C ILE A 489 -19.83 -21.25 -6.62
N ALA A 490 -18.80 -22.07 -6.88
CA ALA A 490 -17.88 -22.53 -5.85
C ALA A 490 -17.17 -21.37 -5.14
N SER A 491 -16.75 -20.33 -5.87
CA SER A 491 -16.11 -19.15 -5.28
C SER A 491 -17.01 -18.42 -4.29
N CYS A 492 -18.31 -18.29 -4.60
CA CYS A 492 -19.29 -17.69 -3.70
C CYS A 492 -19.55 -18.58 -2.47
N LEU A 493 -19.74 -19.88 -2.68
CA LEU A 493 -20.05 -20.84 -1.62
C LEU A 493 -18.91 -20.99 -0.63
N ILE A 494 -17.66 -21.15 -1.09
CA ILE A 494 -16.49 -21.32 -0.22
C ILE A 494 -16.39 -20.14 0.75
N LYS A 495 -16.45 -18.91 0.24
CA LYS A 495 -16.33 -17.72 1.08
C LYS A 495 -17.52 -17.56 2.03
N ALA A 496 -18.75 -17.82 1.56
CA ALA A 496 -19.94 -17.76 2.41
C ALA A 496 -19.90 -18.80 3.55
N ILE A 497 -19.47 -20.03 3.25
CA ILE A 497 -19.35 -21.11 4.25
C ILE A 497 -18.27 -20.75 5.27
N LEU A 498 -17.11 -20.25 4.85
CA LEU A 498 -16.04 -19.87 5.77
C LEU A 498 -16.46 -18.73 6.70
N VAL A 499 -17.08 -17.68 6.17
CA VAL A 499 -17.59 -16.56 6.98
C VAL A 499 -18.60 -17.05 8.01
N ASN A 500 -19.49 -17.95 7.61
CA ASN A 500 -20.50 -18.50 8.51
C ASN A 500 -19.94 -19.45 9.57
N THR A 501 -18.99 -20.31 9.20
CA THR A 501 -18.47 -21.36 10.09
C THR A 501 -17.65 -20.78 11.23
N TYR A 502 -16.90 -19.71 10.96
CA TYR A 502 -16.01 -19.06 11.93
C TYR A 502 -16.60 -17.77 12.53
N ASP A 503 -17.88 -17.46 12.24
CA ASP A 503 -18.59 -16.25 12.65
C ASP A 503 -17.80 -14.94 12.34
N TYR A 504 -17.12 -14.93 11.19
CA TYR A 504 -16.33 -13.78 10.78
C TYR A 504 -17.20 -12.63 10.26
N PRO A 505 -16.71 -11.38 10.31
CA PRO A 505 -17.39 -10.27 9.66
C PRO A 505 -17.43 -10.45 8.13
N PRO A 506 -18.46 -9.91 7.43
CA PRO A 506 -18.61 -10.09 5.98
C PRO A 506 -17.49 -9.43 5.14
N SER A 507 -16.78 -8.46 5.72
CA SER A 507 -15.66 -7.73 5.12
C SER A 507 -14.71 -7.25 6.20
N LEU A 508 -13.42 -7.10 5.85
CA LEU A 508 -12.42 -6.47 6.71
C LEU A 508 -12.62 -4.95 6.72
N MET A 509 -12.46 -4.35 7.90
CA MET A 509 -12.73 -2.93 8.16
C MET A 509 -11.53 -2.30 8.89
N LEU A 510 -10.48 -1.91 8.17
CA LEU A 510 -9.28 -1.27 8.75
C LEU A 510 -8.70 -2.00 9.99
N MET A 511 -8.87 -3.33 10.09
CA MET A 511 -8.46 -4.11 11.27
C MET A 511 -9.18 -3.69 12.57
N ILE A 512 -10.42 -3.22 12.47
CA ILE A 512 -11.30 -2.88 13.59
C ILE A 512 -12.35 -4.00 13.73
N PRO A 513 -12.55 -4.56 14.93
CA PRO A 513 -13.59 -5.57 15.14
C PRO A 513 -14.98 -4.97 14.98
N ILE A 514 -15.88 -5.72 14.33
CA ILE A 514 -17.29 -5.37 14.22
C ILE A 514 -18.02 -6.00 15.41
N PRO A 515 -18.76 -5.22 16.21
CA PRO A 515 -19.51 -5.77 17.34
C PRO A 515 -20.44 -6.91 16.92
N GLY A 516 -20.42 -8.01 17.68
CA GLY A 516 -21.26 -9.18 17.44
C GLY A 516 -20.67 -10.22 16.49
N TYR A 517 -19.47 -10.02 15.93
CA TYR A 517 -18.73 -11.03 15.16
C TYR A 517 -17.50 -11.49 15.93
N ASN A 518 -16.84 -12.54 15.43
CA ASN A 518 -15.53 -12.94 15.90
C ASN A 518 -14.58 -11.73 15.88
N PRO A 519 -14.02 -11.31 17.03
CA PRO A 519 -13.16 -10.15 17.12
C PRO A 519 -11.81 -10.39 16.45
N ASP A 520 -11.43 -11.66 16.18
CA ASP A 520 -10.15 -12.04 15.63
C ASP A 520 -10.01 -11.68 14.13
N PHE A 521 -9.77 -10.39 13.87
CA PHE A 521 -9.56 -9.86 12.53
C PHE A 521 -8.27 -10.40 11.89
N ALA A 522 -7.29 -10.84 12.71
CA ALA A 522 -6.04 -11.39 12.22
C ALA A 522 -6.34 -12.75 11.56
N SER A 523 -7.08 -13.63 12.23
CA SER A 523 -7.54 -14.89 11.64
C SER A 523 -8.36 -14.65 10.37
N TYR A 524 -9.34 -13.73 10.36
CA TYR A 524 -10.05 -13.39 9.10
C TYR A 524 -9.09 -12.97 7.98
N THR A 525 -8.08 -12.18 8.33
CA THR A 525 -7.09 -11.68 7.38
C THR A 525 -6.29 -12.83 6.76
N PHE A 526 -5.81 -13.78 7.56
CA PHE A 526 -5.02 -14.92 7.10
C PHE A 526 -5.87 -16.05 6.50
N ASP A 527 -7.09 -16.27 6.98
CA ASP A 527 -7.98 -17.34 6.56
C ASP A 527 -8.84 -16.97 5.35
N ILE A 528 -9.12 -15.70 5.11
CA ILE A 528 -10.02 -15.29 4.01
C ILE A 528 -9.39 -14.21 3.15
N TYR A 529 -8.99 -13.09 3.74
CA TYR A 529 -8.60 -11.90 2.97
C TYR A 529 -7.34 -12.12 2.13
N MET A 530 -6.30 -12.71 2.70
CA MET A 530 -5.02 -12.92 2.02
C MET A 530 -5.00 -14.17 1.12
N ARG A 531 -6.08 -14.96 1.13
CA ARG A 531 -6.15 -16.24 0.44
C ARG A 531 -6.68 -16.09 -0.98
N PRO A 532 -6.25 -16.93 -1.93
CA PRO A 532 -6.70 -16.84 -3.32
C PRO A 532 -8.21 -16.97 -3.49
N TYR A 533 -8.84 -17.85 -2.70
CA TYR A 533 -10.28 -18.08 -2.75
C TYR A 533 -11.10 -16.87 -2.31
N GLY A 534 -10.56 -15.96 -1.49
CA GLY A 534 -11.25 -14.74 -1.06
C GLY A 534 -11.61 -13.79 -2.21
N TRP A 535 -10.87 -13.87 -3.31
CA TRP A 535 -10.98 -12.99 -4.49
C TRP A 535 -11.24 -13.73 -5.81
N TRP A 536 -11.41 -15.04 -5.72
CA TRP A 536 -11.53 -15.92 -6.87
C TRP A 536 -12.67 -15.50 -7.81
N GLY A 537 -13.81 -15.06 -7.25
CA GLY A 537 -14.95 -14.55 -8.01
C GLY A 537 -14.62 -13.35 -8.91
N SER A 538 -13.91 -12.34 -8.39
CA SER A 538 -13.50 -11.16 -9.18
C SER A 538 -12.54 -11.54 -10.31
N TYR A 539 -11.61 -12.46 -10.03
CA TYR A 539 -10.65 -12.95 -11.02
C TYR A 539 -11.35 -13.72 -12.16
N LEU A 540 -12.30 -14.60 -11.83
CA LEU A 540 -13.11 -15.35 -12.80
C LEU A 540 -13.93 -14.44 -13.70
N VAL A 541 -14.58 -13.42 -13.12
CA VAL A 541 -15.34 -12.43 -13.89
C VAL A 541 -14.44 -11.69 -14.87
N GLY A 542 -13.25 -11.26 -14.42
CA GLY A 542 -12.23 -10.69 -15.29
C GLY A 542 -11.79 -11.64 -16.41
N LEU A 543 -11.48 -12.89 -16.07
CA LEU A 543 -11.06 -13.94 -17.01
C LEU A 543 -12.10 -14.18 -18.11
N TYR A 544 -13.37 -14.29 -17.73
CA TYR A 544 -14.47 -14.46 -18.68
C TYR A 544 -14.66 -13.21 -19.55
N PHE A 545 -14.55 -12.01 -18.95
CA PHE A 545 -14.60 -10.77 -19.72
C PHE A 545 -13.49 -10.69 -20.77
N GLY A 546 -12.27 -11.15 -20.45
CA GLY A 546 -11.18 -11.27 -21.43
C GLY A 546 -11.51 -12.20 -22.60
N TYR A 547 -12.27 -13.27 -22.35
CA TYR A 547 -12.79 -14.14 -23.41
C TYR A 547 -13.80 -13.41 -24.31
N ILE A 548 -14.77 -12.71 -23.72
CA ILE A 548 -15.73 -11.89 -24.47
C ILE A 548 -14.98 -10.84 -25.29
N LEU A 549 -14.02 -10.13 -24.71
CA LEU A 549 -13.21 -9.12 -25.41
C LEU A 549 -12.44 -9.69 -26.60
N SER A 550 -11.99 -10.94 -26.50
CA SER A 550 -11.28 -11.58 -27.61
C SER A 550 -12.18 -11.83 -28.83
N GLU A 551 -13.48 -12.07 -28.60
CA GLU A 551 -14.51 -12.27 -29.64
C GLU A 551 -15.20 -10.95 -30.03
N TRP A 552 -15.00 -9.89 -29.26
CA TRP A 552 -15.71 -8.63 -29.40
C TRP A 552 -15.35 -7.94 -30.71
N LYS A 553 -16.31 -7.87 -31.64
CA LYS A 553 -16.26 -6.96 -32.78
C LYS A 553 -16.77 -5.61 -32.32
N ARG A 554 -16.01 -4.52 -32.52
CA ARG A 554 -16.43 -3.17 -32.12
C ARG A 554 -17.72 -2.81 -32.88
N ILE A 555 -18.85 -2.83 -32.19
CA ILE A 555 -20.16 -2.44 -32.73
C ILE A 555 -20.46 -1.03 -32.23
N CYS A 556 -21.01 -0.18 -33.11
CA CYS A 556 -21.51 1.15 -32.73
C CYS A 556 -22.65 1.04 -31.72
N THR A 557 -22.31 1.05 -30.42
CA THR A 557 -23.28 1.02 -29.33
C THR A 557 -23.95 2.39 -29.19
N ARG A 558 -25.29 2.41 -29.02
CA ARG A 558 -26.02 3.67 -28.79
C ARG A 558 -25.55 4.33 -27.49
N LYS A 559 -25.62 5.68 -27.43
CA LYS A 559 -25.15 6.46 -26.27
C LYS A 559 -25.77 6.03 -24.94
N LEU A 560 -27.06 5.70 -24.98
CA LEU A 560 -27.82 5.23 -23.82
C LEU A 560 -27.20 3.98 -23.17
N TYR A 561 -26.83 2.97 -23.96
CA TYR A 561 -26.39 1.67 -23.42
C TYR A 561 -25.05 1.75 -22.70
N TYR A 562 -24.06 2.47 -23.22
CA TYR A 562 -22.78 2.58 -22.53
C TYR A 562 -22.89 3.47 -21.28
N ASN A 563 -23.76 4.49 -21.28
CA ASN A 563 -24.02 5.30 -20.08
C ASN A 563 -24.72 4.48 -18.99
N LEU A 564 -25.73 3.68 -19.36
CA LEU A 564 -26.39 2.74 -18.44
C LEU A 564 -25.40 1.73 -17.88
N ALA A 565 -24.50 1.19 -18.70
CA ALA A 565 -23.46 0.27 -18.23
C ALA A 565 -22.49 0.94 -17.24
N ILE A 566 -22.08 2.19 -17.48
CA ILE A 566 -21.24 2.95 -16.54
C ILE A 566 -21.98 3.17 -15.21
N ILE A 567 -23.23 3.65 -15.26
CA ILE A 567 -24.03 3.91 -14.05
C ILE A 567 -24.25 2.62 -13.27
N ALA A 568 -24.65 1.54 -13.94
CA ALA A 568 -24.81 0.23 -13.33
C ALA A 568 -23.50 -0.25 -12.71
N GLY A 569 -22.37 -0.11 -13.41
CA GLY A 569 -21.07 -0.53 -12.89
C GLY A 569 -20.63 0.25 -11.65
N VAL A 570 -20.86 1.57 -11.63
CA VAL A 570 -20.58 2.42 -10.46
C VAL A 570 -21.48 2.04 -9.29
N LEU A 571 -22.78 1.82 -9.52
CA LEU A 571 -23.73 1.42 -8.48
C LEU A 571 -23.39 0.05 -7.88
N LEU A 572 -22.99 -0.94 -8.71
CA LEU A 572 -22.56 -2.25 -8.23
C LEU A 572 -21.31 -2.15 -7.34
N ASN A 573 -20.29 -1.41 -7.79
CA ASN A 573 -19.08 -1.21 -6.99
C ASN A 573 -19.36 -0.45 -5.68
N PHE A 574 -20.19 0.59 -5.76
CA PHE A 574 -20.59 1.37 -4.60
C PHE A 574 -21.40 0.53 -3.59
N SER A 575 -22.28 -0.36 -4.07
CA SER A 575 -23.02 -1.29 -3.22
C SER A 575 -22.12 -2.26 -2.45
N CYS A 576 -21.02 -2.71 -3.07
CA CYS A 576 -20.04 -3.55 -2.38
C CYS A 576 -19.34 -2.78 -1.26
N ILE A 577 -18.91 -1.55 -1.52
CA ILE A 577 -18.19 -0.73 -0.53
C ILE A 577 -19.10 -0.36 0.65
N CYS A 578 -20.33 0.07 0.36
CA CYS A 578 -21.21 0.63 1.38
C CYS A 578 -22.17 -0.38 2.01
N GLY A 579 -22.34 -1.58 1.43
CA GLY A 579 -23.27 -2.60 1.95
C GLY A 579 -22.95 -3.05 3.39
N ILE A 580 -21.68 -3.00 3.78
CA ILE A 580 -21.21 -3.34 5.12
C ILE A 580 -21.59 -2.27 6.19
N TYR A 581 -22.07 -1.09 5.79
CA TYR A 581 -22.49 -0.02 6.71
C TYR A 581 -23.48 -0.53 7.77
N TRP A 582 -24.42 -1.38 7.37
CA TRP A 582 -25.43 -1.91 8.30
C TRP A 582 -24.81 -2.81 9.37
N ASN A 583 -23.84 -3.66 9.01
CA ASN A 583 -23.13 -4.52 9.96
C ASN A 583 -22.32 -3.69 10.95
N VAL A 584 -21.65 -2.63 10.48
CA VAL A 584 -20.89 -1.71 11.33
C VAL A 584 -21.79 -1.01 12.36
N ASN A 585 -23.06 -0.80 12.02
CA ASN A 585 -24.08 -0.22 12.91
C ASN A 585 -24.86 -1.27 13.72
N GLY A 586 -24.39 -2.52 13.76
CA GLY A 586 -24.94 -3.56 14.64
C GLY A 586 -25.96 -4.51 14.01
N LEU A 587 -26.20 -4.43 12.69
CA LEU A 587 -26.99 -5.46 12.01
C LEU A 587 -26.19 -6.77 11.93
N LYS A 588 -26.66 -7.80 12.63
CA LYS A 588 -26.18 -9.18 12.45
C LYS A 588 -27.26 -10.01 11.80
N SER A 589 -26.97 -10.56 10.62
CA SER A 589 -27.89 -11.43 9.90
C SER A 589 -27.09 -12.43 9.10
N GLN A 590 -27.11 -13.68 9.56
CA GLN A 590 -26.36 -14.78 8.95
C GLN A 590 -26.60 -14.88 7.43
N VAL A 591 -27.85 -14.73 6.99
CA VAL A 591 -28.22 -14.75 5.57
C VAL A 591 -27.60 -13.58 4.81
N TYR A 592 -27.68 -12.38 5.38
CA TYR A 592 -27.09 -11.19 4.76
C TYR A 592 -25.57 -11.32 4.66
N ASP A 593 -24.92 -11.80 5.72
CA ASP A 593 -23.47 -11.91 5.83
C ASP A 593 -22.91 -12.92 4.84
N MET A 594 -23.56 -14.08 4.72
CA MET A 594 -23.22 -15.11 3.72
C MET A 594 -23.39 -14.60 2.29
N LEU A 595 -24.53 -13.96 1.99
CA LEU A 595 -24.82 -13.44 0.65
C LEU A 595 -23.84 -12.32 0.29
N TYR A 596 -23.63 -11.37 1.19
CA TYR A 596 -22.71 -10.27 0.97
C TYR A 596 -21.28 -10.79 0.81
N ALA A 597 -20.77 -11.59 1.74
CA ALA A 597 -19.39 -12.07 1.69
C ALA A 597 -19.10 -12.91 0.43
N GLY A 598 -20.01 -13.82 0.08
CA GLY A 598 -19.87 -14.72 -1.06
C GLY A 598 -20.04 -14.04 -2.42
N VAL A 599 -21.03 -13.14 -2.57
CA VAL A 599 -21.42 -12.58 -3.88
C VAL A 599 -20.70 -11.26 -4.19
N SER A 600 -20.29 -10.50 -3.17
CA SER A 600 -19.64 -9.19 -3.37
C SER A 600 -18.38 -9.20 -4.25
N PRO A 601 -17.47 -10.21 -4.22
CA PRO A 601 -16.32 -10.21 -5.13
C PRO A 601 -16.76 -10.35 -6.60
N VAL A 602 -17.83 -11.12 -6.85
CA VAL A 602 -18.41 -11.27 -8.19
C VAL A 602 -19.06 -9.97 -8.64
N ILE A 603 -19.86 -9.33 -7.77
CA ILE A 603 -20.52 -8.04 -8.06
C ILE A 603 -19.48 -6.95 -8.35
N TRP A 604 -18.42 -6.86 -7.55
CA TRP A 604 -17.31 -5.93 -7.79
C TRP A 604 -16.65 -6.18 -9.15
N GLY A 605 -16.43 -7.46 -9.49
CA GLY A 605 -15.92 -7.85 -10.79
C GLY A 605 -16.82 -7.40 -11.94
N LEU A 606 -18.12 -7.64 -11.81
CA LEU A 606 -19.13 -7.23 -12.81
C LEU A 606 -19.18 -5.71 -12.97
N GLY A 607 -19.10 -4.96 -11.87
CA GLY A 607 -19.09 -3.51 -11.89
C GLY A 607 -17.95 -2.95 -12.74
N TRP A 608 -16.72 -3.46 -12.52
CA TRP A 608 -15.57 -3.07 -13.34
C TRP A 608 -15.63 -3.55 -14.78
N VAL A 609 -16.14 -4.76 -15.03
CA VAL A 609 -16.32 -5.28 -16.39
C VAL A 609 -17.28 -4.42 -17.20
N LEU A 610 -18.38 -3.95 -16.61
CA LEU A 610 -19.31 -3.03 -17.26
C LEU A 610 -18.65 -1.69 -17.60
N ILE A 611 -17.88 -1.11 -16.67
CA ILE A 611 -17.15 0.15 -16.88
C ILE A 611 -16.11 -0.01 -17.99
N ILE A 612 -15.26 -1.04 -17.92
CA ILE A 612 -14.20 -1.30 -18.90
C ILE A 612 -14.82 -1.61 -20.27
N GLY A 613 -15.89 -2.40 -20.32
CA GLY A 613 -16.62 -2.73 -21.55
C GLY A 613 -17.25 -1.50 -22.20
N ALA A 614 -17.85 -0.61 -21.41
CA ALA A 614 -18.38 0.66 -21.89
C ALA A 614 -17.28 1.56 -22.48
N CYS A 615 -16.15 1.69 -21.79
CA CYS A 615 -14.97 2.42 -22.27
C CYS A 615 -14.37 1.81 -23.55
N HIS A 616 -14.33 0.48 -23.65
CA HIS A 616 -13.81 -0.21 -24.84
C HIS A 616 -14.74 -0.09 -26.05
N SER A 617 -16.06 -0.09 -25.83
CA SER A 617 -17.07 -0.05 -26.89
C SER A 617 -17.07 1.28 -27.66
N LYS A 618 -16.86 2.41 -26.96
CA LYS A 618 -16.79 3.73 -27.57
C LYS A 618 -15.68 4.56 -26.94
N GLN A 619 -14.58 4.74 -27.68
CA GLN A 619 -13.40 5.49 -27.21
C GLN A 619 -13.73 6.97 -26.89
N ASP A 620 -14.72 7.55 -27.57
CA ASP A 620 -15.15 8.94 -27.36
C ASP A 620 -16.11 9.16 -26.17
N ASN A 621 -16.41 8.13 -25.38
CA ASN A 621 -17.24 8.37 -24.20
C ASN A 621 -16.49 9.22 -23.15
N TRP A 622 -17.23 9.99 -22.36
CA TRP A 622 -16.66 10.98 -21.43
C TRP A 622 -15.70 10.33 -20.41
N LEU A 623 -16.07 9.14 -19.89
CA LEU A 623 -15.29 8.43 -18.89
C LEU A 623 -13.99 7.88 -19.48
N ASN A 624 -14.02 7.35 -20.70
CA ASN A 624 -12.85 6.84 -21.41
C ASN A 624 -11.89 7.97 -21.76
N ARG A 625 -12.39 9.17 -22.12
CA ARG A 625 -11.54 10.36 -22.32
C ARG A 625 -10.76 10.72 -21.05
N ILE A 626 -11.40 10.65 -19.88
CA ILE A 626 -10.74 10.88 -18.60
C ILE A 626 -9.75 9.76 -18.29
N LEU A 627 -10.18 8.50 -18.31
CA LEU A 627 -9.38 7.34 -17.89
C LEU A 627 -8.27 6.94 -18.87
N SER A 628 -8.40 7.31 -20.14
CA SER A 628 -7.38 7.07 -21.17
C SER A 628 -6.48 8.28 -21.42
N HIS A 629 -6.64 9.36 -20.64
CA HIS A 629 -5.86 10.57 -20.83
C HIS A 629 -4.35 10.27 -20.72
N PRO A 630 -3.49 10.83 -21.60
CA PRO A 630 -2.04 10.57 -21.60
C PRO A 630 -1.35 10.83 -20.26
N PHE A 631 -1.91 11.73 -19.44
CA PHE A 631 -1.46 11.98 -18.07
C PHE A 631 -1.31 10.70 -17.22
N TRP A 632 -2.22 9.74 -17.39
CA TRP A 632 -2.20 8.50 -16.61
C TRP A 632 -1.13 7.52 -17.04
N VAL A 633 -0.60 7.63 -18.25
CA VAL A 633 0.35 6.66 -18.83
C VAL A 633 1.62 6.50 -17.98
N PRO A 634 2.38 7.56 -17.66
CA PRO A 634 3.59 7.42 -16.84
C PRO A 634 3.29 6.84 -15.45
N LEU A 635 2.24 7.34 -14.78
CA LEU A 635 1.85 6.84 -13.44
C LEU A 635 1.37 5.37 -13.50
N SER A 636 0.69 4.99 -14.57
CA SER A 636 0.22 3.62 -14.78
C SER A 636 1.38 2.65 -15.00
N ASN A 637 2.40 3.08 -15.74
CA ASN A 637 3.62 2.30 -15.97
C ASN A 637 4.42 2.10 -14.67
N LEU A 638 4.39 3.06 -13.74
CA LEU A 638 5.03 2.94 -12.42
C LEU A 638 4.21 2.17 -11.38
N THR A 639 2.96 1.80 -11.68
CA THR A 639 2.05 1.27 -10.65
C THR A 639 2.57 0.00 -9.98
N TYR A 640 3.29 -0.87 -10.70
CA TYR A 640 3.86 -2.08 -10.11
C TYR A 640 5.00 -1.77 -9.12
N SER A 641 5.99 -0.98 -9.56
CA SER A 641 7.06 -0.49 -8.69
C SER A 641 6.52 0.31 -7.49
N CYS A 642 5.50 1.14 -7.70
CA CYS A 642 4.83 1.90 -6.64
C CYS A 642 4.18 0.97 -5.60
N TYR A 643 3.47 -0.07 -6.05
CA TYR A 643 2.84 -1.05 -5.17
C TYR A 643 3.82 -1.86 -4.31
N LEU A 644 5.07 -2.05 -4.75
CA LEU A 644 6.06 -2.74 -3.94
C LEU A 644 6.65 -1.84 -2.86
N ILE A 645 6.85 -0.54 -3.17
CA ILE A 645 7.56 0.40 -2.31
C ILE A 645 6.65 1.26 -1.42
N HIS A 646 5.35 1.42 -1.73
CA HIS A 646 4.50 2.42 -1.06
C HIS A 646 4.39 2.20 0.45
N CYS A 647 4.28 0.95 0.93
CA CYS A 647 4.25 0.68 2.37
C CYS A 647 5.55 1.12 3.05
N ILE A 648 6.70 0.86 2.42
CA ILE A 648 8.02 1.25 2.93
C ILE A 648 8.11 2.79 3.04
N VAL A 649 7.66 3.49 2.00
CA VAL A 649 7.64 4.96 1.99
C VAL A 649 6.67 5.51 3.03
N ILE A 650 5.48 4.92 3.17
CA ILE A 650 4.51 5.31 4.20
C ILE A 650 5.15 5.18 5.59
N PHE A 651 5.81 4.06 5.89
CA PHE A 651 6.51 3.90 7.17
C PHE A 651 7.61 4.96 7.36
N ALA A 652 8.44 5.19 6.34
CA ALA A 652 9.49 6.21 6.37
C ALA A 652 8.96 7.65 6.54
N VAL A 653 7.69 7.91 6.25
CA VAL A 653 7.03 9.22 6.43
C VAL A 653 6.34 9.32 7.79
N ILE A 654 5.60 8.27 8.20
CA ILE A 654 4.89 8.25 9.48
C ILE A 654 5.86 8.27 10.66
N GLU A 655 6.99 7.56 10.56
CA GLU A 655 7.96 7.43 11.66
C GLU A 655 8.51 8.81 12.12
N PRO A 656 9.09 9.66 11.25
CA PRO A 656 9.53 10.99 11.66
C PRO A 656 8.40 11.90 12.13
N TYR A 657 7.20 11.73 11.56
CA TYR A 657 6.01 12.47 11.98
C TYR A 657 5.62 12.13 13.42
N ALA A 658 5.63 10.85 13.79
CA ALA A 658 5.40 10.40 15.17
C ALA A 658 6.47 10.94 16.15
N ARG A 659 7.72 11.12 15.68
CA ARG A 659 8.82 11.70 16.48
C ARG A 659 8.83 13.23 16.57
N MET A 660 8.09 13.95 15.73
CA MET A 660 8.21 15.42 15.66
C MET A 660 7.89 16.10 17.00
N ASN A 661 7.12 15.41 17.86
CA ASN A 661 6.82 15.80 19.23
C ASN A 661 7.88 15.35 20.26
N ASN A 662 9.17 15.19 19.92
CA ASN A 662 10.22 14.76 20.88
C ASN A 662 10.31 15.57 22.20
N ASN A 663 9.69 16.76 22.28
CA ASN A 663 9.62 17.58 23.51
C ASN A 663 8.31 17.39 24.32
N LEU A 664 7.37 16.59 23.81
CA LEU A 664 6.06 16.31 24.41
C LEU A 664 5.85 14.78 24.44
N PRO A 665 5.38 14.19 25.54
CA PRO A 665 5.23 12.73 25.67
C PRO A 665 4.06 12.14 24.84
N PHE A 666 3.56 12.88 23.84
CA PHE A 666 2.31 12.61 23.15
C PHE A 666 2.53 12.39 21.66
N LEU A 667 2.06 11.25 21.16
CA LEU A 667 1.92 11.01 19.74
C LEU A 667 0.99 12.04 19.08
N PRO A 668 1.07 12.22 17.75
CA PRO A 668 0.17 13.10 17.03
C PRO A 668 -1.30 12.72 17.22
N THR A 669 -2.18 13.71 17.15
CA THR A 669 -3.63 13.48 17.09
C THR A 669 -4.06 13.34 15.65
N TYR A 670 -4.99 12.43 15.39
CA TYR A 670 -5.70 12.33 14.13
C TYR A 670 -6.43 13.63 13.82
N SER A 671 -6.12 14.20 12.66
CA SER A 671 -6.90 15.25 12.02
C SER A 671 -7.00 14.97 10.52
N HIS A 672 -8.10 15.40 9.89
CA HIS A 672 -8.26 15.24 8.44
C HIS A 672 -7.19 15.99 7.64
N LEU A 673 -6.80 17.19 8.08
CA LEU A 673 -5.85 18.04 7.36
C LEU A 673 -4.44 17.44 7.39
N GLU A 674 -3.99 16.94 8.54
CA GLU A 674 -2.69 16.28 8.66
C GLU A 674 -2.68 14.96 7.91
N THR A 675 -3.74 14.16 8.01
CA THR A 675 -3.86 12.91 7.25
C THR A 675 -3.81 13.17 5.74
N CYS A 676 -4.48 14.21 5.25
CA CYS A 676 -4.39 14.63 3.84
C CYS A 676 -2.97 15.04 3.44
N SER A 677 -2.28 15.77 4.32
CA SER A 677 -0.91 16.23 4.08
C SER A 677 0.09 15.08 4.03
N LEU A 678 -0.01 14.14 4.99
CA LEU A 678 0.77 12.91 5.02
C LEU A 678 0.50 12.03 3.80
N TYR A 679 -0.76 11.97 3.35
CA TYR A 679 -1.13 11.24 2.15
C TYR A 679 -0.49 11.83 0.90
N LEU A 680 -0.59 13.15 0.70
CA LEU A 680 0.00 13.81 -0.47
C LEU A 680 1.53 13.65 -0.51
N LEU A 681 2.18 13.77 0.65
CA LEU A 681 3.61 13.54 0.79
C LEU A 681 3.98 12.08 0.47
N SER A 682 3.28 11.12 1.06
CA SER A 682 3.51 9.69 0.83
C SER A 682 3.26 9.30 -0.63
N PHE A 683 2.22 9.87 -1.25
CA PHE A 683 1.89 9.67 -2.66
C PHE A 683 3.01 10.17 -3.57
N ALA A 684 3.46 11.42 -3.37
CA ALA A 684 4.53 12.00 -4.17
C ALA A 684 5.85 11.23 -4.02
N LEU A 685 6.25 10.90 -2.79
CA LEU A 685 7.48 10.16 -2.52
C LEU A 685 7.43 8.73 -3.03
N SER A 686 6.29 8.04 -2.94
CA SER A 686 6.15 6.67 -3.44
C SER A 686 6.30 6.61 -4.96
N TYR A 687 5.69 7.54 -5.69
CA TYR A 687 5.84 7.61 -7.15
C TYR A 687 7.24 8.04 -7.57
N PHE A 688 7.90 8.91 -6.80
CA PHE A 688 9.30 9.25 -7.02
C PHE A 688 10.22 8.03 -6.83
N CYS A 689 10.09 7.31 -5.71
CA CYS A 689 10.85 6.08 -5.46
C CYS A 689 10.53 5.00 -6.50
N ALA A 690 9.27 4.87 -6.92
CA ALA A 690 8.86 3.95 -7.97
C ALA A 690 9.51 4.28 -9.32
N ALA A 691 9.68 5.57 -9.65
CA ALA A 691 10.37 5.97 -10.88
C ALA A 691 11.85 5.56 -10.86
N ILE A 692 12.52 5.73 -9.72
CA ILE A 692 13.90 5.27 -9.53
C ILE A 692 13.98 3.75 -9.70
N LEU A 693 13.11 3.02 -9.01
CA LEU A 693 13.05 1.56 -9.06
C LEU A 693 12.76 1.03 -10.48
N PHE A 694 11.87 1.72 -11.21
CA PHE A 694 11.54 1.42 -12.59
C PHE A 694 12.76 1.57 -13.51
N LEU A 695 13.50 2.67 -13.38
CA LEU A 695 14.67 2.96 -14.22
C LEU A 695 15.87 2.05 -13.91
N LEU A 696 16.09 1.73 -12.64
CA LEU A 696 17.22 0.90 -12.19
C LEU A 696 16.98 -0.59 -12.44
N VAL A 697 15.76 -1.08 -12.26
CA VAL A 697 15.46 -2.52 -12.21
C VAL A 697 14.39 -2.93 -13.21
N GLU A 698 13.18 -2.35 -13.15
CA GLU A 698 12.03 -2.85 -13.91
C GLU A 698 12.24 -2.77 -15.43
N ALA A 699 12.61 -1.60 -15.95
CA ALA A 699 12.73 -1.37 -17.38
C ALA A 699 13.91 -2.14 -18.02
N PRO A 700 15.12 -2.17 -17.42
CA PRO A 700 16.21 -3.01 -17.91
C PRO A 700 15.85 -4.50 -17.90
N ALA A 701 15.26 -4.99 -16.80
CA ALA A 701 14.86 -6.39 -16.69
C ALA A 701 13.78 -6.76 -17.72
N ASP A 702 12.79 -5.89 -17.96
CA ASP A 702 11.75 -6.10 -18.96
C ASP A 702 12.30 -6.18 -20.39
N SER A 703 13.31 -5.35 -20.70
CA SER A 703 14.02 -5.40 -21.99
C SER A 703 14.78 -6.70 -22.18
N ILE A 704 15.57 -7.10 -21.18
CA ILE A 704 16.35 -8.35 -21.20
C ILE A 704 15.43 -9.56 -21.33
N ARG A 705 14.35 -9.60 -20.52
CA ARG A 705 13.30 -10.62 -20.59
C ARG A 705 12.73 -10.71 -22.01
N THR A 706 12.34 -9.58 -22.59
CA THR A 706 11.75 -9.56 -23.93
C THR A 706 12.72 -10.09 -24.99
N GLN A 707 14.01 -9.77 -24.90
CA GLN A 707 15.02 -10.33 -25.81
C GLN A 707 15.26 -11.82 -25.60
N LEU A 708 15.32 -12.28 -24.35
CA LEU A 708 15.47 -13.69 -24.01
C LEU A 708 14.33 -14.52 -24.63
N PHE A 709 13.08 -14.10 -24.43
CA PHE A 709 11.93 -14.80 -25.00
C PHE A 709 11.87 -14.71 -26.53
N ARG A 710 12.31 -13.60 -27.14
CA ARG A 710 12.45 -13.53 -28.60
C ARG A 710 13.43 -14.57 -29.14
N ARG A 711 14.56 -14.81 -28.46
CA ARG A 711 15.55 -15.84 -28.86
C ARG A 711 15.04 -17.27 -28.63
N LEU A 712 14.34 -17.50 -27.52
CA LEU A 712 13.79 -18.81 -27.17
C LEU A 712 12.63 -19.23 -28.09
N ILE A 713 11.80 -18.27 -28.52
CA ILE A 713 10.64 -18.52 -29.40
C ILE A 713 11.04 -18.42 -30.88
N GLY A 714 11.84 -17.40 -31.24
CA GLY A 714 12.39 -17.19 -32.56
C GLY A 714 13.82 -17.68 -32.62
N GLY A 715 14.00 -18.99 -32.81
CA GLY A 715 15.33 -19.59 -32.96
C GLY A 715 16.13 -18.89 -34.06
N ASN A 716 17.26 -18.28 -33.68
CA ASN A 716 18.39 -17.85 -34.51
C ASN A 716 18.08 -17.27 -35.91
N SER A 717 17.06 -16.44 -36.08
CA SER A 717 17.00 -15.53 -37.22
C SER A 717 18.01 -14.40 -36.98
N ARG A 718 19.24 -14.59 -37.50
CA ARG A 718 20.30 -13.58 -37.57
C ARG A 718 19.72 -12.25 -38.10
N SER A 719 19.90 -11.20 -37.30
CA SER A 719 20.03 -9.79 -37.72
C SER A 719 19.10 -9.28 -38.83
N GLU A 720 17.93 -8.79 -38.44
CA GLU A 720 17.42 -7.55 -39.02
C GLU A 720 17.62 -6.44 -37.98
N GLN A 721 18.64 -5.62 -38.22
CA GLN A 721 18.94 -4.44 -37.45
C GLN A 721 17.77 -3.45 -37.54
N PHE A 722 17.40 -2.93 -36.37
CA PHE A 722 16.83 -1.62 -36.13
C PHE A 722 17.15 -0.60 -37.24
N ASN A 723 16.17 -0.32 -38.11
CA ASN A 723 16.14 0.91 -38.88
C ASN A 723 15.21 1.89 -38.16
N ASP A 724 15.71 2.49 -37.09
CA ASP A 724 15.11 3.62 -36.36
C ASP A 724 15.44 4.97 -37.03
N LYS A 725 15.64 5.00 -38.35
CA LYS A 725 15.99 6.21 -39.09
C LYS A 725 14.85 7.22 -39.27
N ASN A 726 13.63 6.92 -38.82
CA ASN A 726 12.50 7.87 -38.93
C ASN A 726 12.19 8.63 -37.62
N ALA A 727 13.02 8.52 -36.58
CA ALA A 727 12.85 9.27 -35.33
C ALA A 727 13.83 10.47 -35.19
N THR A 728 14.65 10.77 -36.20
CA THR A 728 15.70 11.82 -36.14
C THR A 728 15.62 12.89 -37.22
N SER A 729 14.45 13.10 -37.84
CA SER A 729 14.18 14.28 -38.66
C SER A 729 12.86 14.94 -38.24
N ALA A 730 12.82 15.41 -36.99
CA ALA A 730 11.96 16.53 -36.64
C ALA A 730 12.80 17.79 -36.83
N GLU A 731 12.89 18.23 -38.09
CA GLU A 731 13.31 19.59 -38.40
C GLU A 731 12.31 20.57 -37.76
N THR A 732 12.88 21.59 -37.15
CA THR A 732 12.26 22.77 -36.58
C THR A 732 11.22 23.39 -37.53
N VAL A 733 9.93 23.28 -37.19
CA VAL A 733 8.88 24.12 -37.76
C VAL A 733 8.78 25.40 -36.89
N PRO A 734 8.89 26.62 -37.46
CA PRO A 734 8.83 27.85 -36.69
C PRO A 734 7.41 28.13 -36.17
N LEU A 735 7.36 28.74 -34.98
CA LEU A 735 6.17 29.40 -34.42
C LEU A 735 5.68 30.50 -35.38
N PRO A 736 4.36 30.64 -35.63
CA PRO A 736 3.84 31.85 -36.26
C PRO A 736 3.49 32.89 -35.18
N ASP A 737 4.25 33.97 -35.18
CA ASP A 737 3.83 35.26 -34.63
C ASP A 737 2.80 35.91 -35.57
N GLY A 738 1.70 36.41 -34.99
CA GLY A 738 1.20 37.73 -35.33
C GLY A 738 0.08 37.90 -36.38
N VAL A 739 -0.96 38.59 -35.90
CA VAL A 739 -1.69 39.68 -36.58
C VAL A 739 -2.99 39.32 -37.31
N LEU A 740 -4.07 39.78 -36.66
CA LEU A 740 -5.39 40.16 -37.18
C LEU A 740 -5.37 40.68 -38.62
N HIS A 741 -6.14 40.03 -39.50
CA HIS A 741 -6.82 40.74 -40.58
C HIS A 741 -8.22 40.13 -40.82
N VAL A 742 -9.22 40.90 -40.36
CA VAL A 742 -10.62 40.81 -40.78
C VAL A 742 -10.71 41.26 -42.24
N LYS A 743 -11.39 40.49 -43.10
CA LYS A 743 -12.06 40.97 -44.34
C LYS A 743 -13.15 39.97 -44.79
N PRO A 744 -14.15 40.42 -45.56
CA PRO A 744 -15.57 40.18 -45.27
C PRO A 744 -16.23 39.11 -46.13
N GLU A 745 -17.42 38.71 -45.68
CA GLU A 745 -18.43 37.91 -46.38
C GLU A 745 -18.71 38.44 -47.80
N ASN A 746 -18.80 37.53 -48.77
CA ASN A 746 -19.52 37.74 -50.01
C ASN A 746 -20.53 36.61 -50.21
N VAL A 747 -21.79 37.01 -50.11
CA VAL A 747 -22.99 36.28 -50.48
C VAL A 747 -23.04 36.15 -52.01
N ALA A 748 -23.27 34.95 -52.53
CA ALA A 748 -23.77 34.76 -53.88
C ALA A 748 -24.73 33.57 -53.91
N LEU A 749 -25.99 33.90 -54.17
CA LEU A 749 -27.10 32.99 -54.45
C LEU A 749 -26.81 32.14 -55.68
N GLN A 750 -27.18 30.87 -55.61
CA GLN A 750 -27.47 30.06 -56.80
C GLN A 750 -28.89 29.52 -56.68
N THR A 751 -29.76 30.17 -57.44
CA THR A 751 -31.03 29.65 -57.93
C THR A 751 -30.77 28.47 -58.86
N ASP A 752 -31.50 27.37 -58.69
CA ASP A 752 -32.15 26.73 -59.84
C ASP A 752 -33.38 25.94 -59.39
N GLN A 753 -34.45 26.17 -60.15
CA GLN A 753 -35.77 25.55 -60.08
C GLN A 753 -35.77 24.27 -60.91
N SER A 754 -36.32 23.18 -60.34
CA SER A 754 -37.37 22.33 -60.93
C SER A 754 -37.72 21.20 -59.98
#